data_AF-A0A7C5XUR3-F1
#
_entry.id   AF-A0A7C5XUR3-F1
#
_cell.length_a   1.000
_cell.length_b   1.000
_cell.length_c   1.000
_cell.angle_alpha   90.00
_cell.angle_beta   90.00
_cell.angle_gamma   90.00
#
_symmetry.space_group_name_H-M   'P 1'
#
loop_
_entity.id
_entity.type
_entity.pdbx_description
1 polymer ?
#
loop_
_entity_poly.entity_id
_entity_poly.type
_entity_poly.pdbx_seq_one_letter_code
_entity_poly.pdbx_strand_id
1 'polypeptide(L)'
;NDEIHLHVPGTVWDELLRDLPASGERYRKIQVWNGGRYRKAKLRIRGNSGFHWLFDKRSLKVKTSKKHLLRGYRHINLSVKLPYVESLAHEVARQWGLLTPLSWPVRVFTDGQLYGTMRFVEDIDESFLRRHGRMPGDIFKGEGSPFTNEWHYGTPVNFLLRNPYVWPLLARDNSLPRSYRGELAAMARAVDLPGTEGIDRLRTLFDPKIVVRHIAFHLFLNELHAVDANNLKLYLDPLTGRLEPIVWDPYIGSNRRIFSGDPNPHYPVLNSVFYKLAADPRLMQRVFVFLDDRLRHPEGLVARIDRLHDDLRRHRQSFKIERSNPWFPITSWFFDANVGFLQENRSRILDWIGRTRLVAAVRGNAAVLGCRGVAGVRLLALELGAPAGKPPRIVEDRNRNLRADPGEPVLRGPFEAGSGARRWFVLDEPLLILPAYVGINRVATVPLAYPLLLPPGVTPANARAVNAVTGKPVSIDLVESWPAPPADVIHPWDEPTPPRPRVRTAPHPVFRVDGVLRIPANETLIIEPGTTVVLAPGATVQSFGKILARGTAAHPIVFRRADPARPWGCLALQGPGTAGSTFRHVTFRGGSQARFGALHYSGMVNVHRSEDVSFDRCELSGNVVGDDGLHVARSTVRIESCFFHDTNSDALDMDYSGGRVAGCRFERVGNDAIDLMTSSPV
;
A
#
# COMPACT_ATOMS: atom_id res chain seq x y z
N ASN A 1 -1.00 -32.10 3.67
CA ASN A 1 -1.01 -31.33 2.40
C ASN A 1 0.41 -30.89 2.03
N ASP A 2 1.42 -31.67 2.42
CA ASP A 2 2.79 -31.14 2.57
C ASP A 2 3.77 -31.84 1.62
N GLU A 3 3.22 -32.59 0.67
CA GLU A 3 3.97 -33.38 -0.29
C GLU A 3 3.53 -33.11 -1.73
N ILE A 4 4.50 -33.06 -2.64
CA ILE A 4 4.29 -33.04 -4.08
C ILE A 4 5.01 -34.24 -4.67
N HIS A 5 4.26 -35.10 -5.35
CA HIS A 5 4.77 -36.33 -5.96
C HIS A 5 4.83 -36.15 -7.47
N LEU A 6 6.04 -36.28 -8.02
CA LEU A 6 6.35 -36.16 -9.44
C LEU A 6 6.79 -37.53 -9.96
N HIS A 7 6.40 -37.84 -11.19
CA HIS A 7 6.98 -38.93 -11.96
C HIS A 7 7.83 -38.32 -13.07
N VAL A 8 9.15 -38.49 -12.99
CA VAL A 8 10.12 -37.85 -13.88
C VAL A 8 11.04 -38.92 -14.46
N PRO A 9 10.78 -39.39 -15.70
CA PRO A 9 11.61 -40.43 -16.31
C PRO A 9 13.10 -40.06 -16.32
N GLY A 10 14.00 -41.04 -16.17
CA GLY A 10 15.44 -40.81 -16.19
C GLY A 10 15.92 -40.04 -17.43
N THR A 11 15.38 -40.39 -18.60
CA THR A 11 15.65 -39.68 -19.86
C THR A 11 15.29 -38.20 -19.82
N VAL A 12 14.26 -37.82 -19.06
CA VAL A 12 13.89 -36.41 -18.85
C VAL A 12 14.92 -35.70 -17.98
N TRP A 13 15.49 -36.37 -16.97
CA TRP A 13 16.60 -35.82 -16.20
C TRP A 13 17.83 -35.60 -17.07
N ASP A 14 18.21 -36.59 -17.89
CA ASP A 14 19.35 -36.47 -18.81
C ASP A 14 19.18 -35.26 -19.76
N GLU A 15 17.96 -35.03 -20.24
CA GLU A 15 17.65 -33.88 -21.09
C GLU A 15 17.66 -32.53 -20.35
N LEU A 16 17.24 -32.50 -19.09
CA LEU A 16 17.22 -31.29 -18.27
C LEU A 16 18.61 -30.90 -17.77
N LEU A 17 19.51 -31.87 -17.61
CA LEU A 17 20.83 -31.70 -16.99
C LEU A 17 21.98 -31.61 -18.01
N ARG A 18 21.70 -31.81 -19.31
CA ARG A 18 22.69 -31.91 -20.38
C ARG A 18 23.66 -30.73 -20.47
N ASP A 19 23.15 -29.52 -20.32
CA ASP A 19 23.89 -28.26 -20.54
C ASP A 19 23.24 -27.14 -19.72
N LEU A 20 23.48 -27.14 -18.40
CA LEU A 20 22.88 -26.15 -17.49
C LEU A 20 23.60 -24.80 -17.58
N PRO A 21 22.87 -23.67 -17.51
CA PRO A 21 21.44 -23.56 -17.22
C PRO A 21 20.53 -23.71 -18.45
N ALA A 22 21.04 -23.59 -19.68
CA ALA A 22 20.25 -23.46 -20.90
C ALA A 22 19.26 -24.62 -21.17
N SER A 23 19.73 -25.87 -21.01
CA SER A 23 18.91 -27.08 -21.16
C SER A 23 17.76 -27.14 -20.14
N GLY A 24 18.03 -26.68 -18.92
CA GLY A 24 17.11 -26.70 -17.78
C GLY A 24 15.96 -25.69 -17.90
N GLU A 25 16.10 -24.61 -18.67
CA GLU A 25 15.05 -23.59 -18.84
C GLU A 25 13.86 -24.09 -19.68
N ARG A 26 14.06 -25.15 -20.47
CA ARG A 26 13.06 -25.69 -21.39
C ARG A 26 12.18 -26.72 -20.69
N TYR A 27 10.86 -26.58 -20.79
CA TYR A 27 9.92 -27.54 -20.21
C TYR A 27 10.02 -28.93 -20.84
N ARG A 28 9.96 -29.97 -20.00
CA ARG A 28 9.80 -31.39 -20.39
C ARG A 28 8.52 -31.98 -19.84
N LYS A 29 7.98 -32.98 -20.53
CA LYS A 29 6.73 -33.65 -20.13
C LYS A 29 7.02 -34.56 -18.93
N ILE A 30 6.20 -34.46 -17.90
CA ILE A 30 6.24 -35.30 -16.70
C ILE A 30 4.81 -35.64 -16.27
N GLN A 31 4.65 -36.37 -15.17
CA GLN A 31 3.37 -36.46 -14.49
C GLN A 31 3.46 -35.98 -13.05
N VAL A 32 2.36 -35.44 -12.54
CA VAL A 32 2.21 -35.02 -11.13
C VAL A 32 1.01 -35.71 -10.52
N TRP A 33 1.15 -36.20 -9.29
CA TRP A 33 0.04 -36.77 -8.55
C TRP A 33 -0.97 -35.68 -8.19
N ASN A 34 -2.21 -35.83 -8.65
CA ASN A 34 -3.27 -34.85 -8.39
C ASN A 34 -4.66 -35.51 -8.42
N GLY A 35 -5.35 -35.50 -7.28
CA GLY A 35 -6.68 -36.10 -7.12
C GLY A 35 -6.68 -37.61 -7.35
N GLY A 36 -5.83 -38.34 -6.64
CA GLY A 36 -5.79 -39.81 -6.62
C GLY A 36 -5.12 -40.50 -7.83
N ARG A 37 -4.54 -39.74 -8.78
CA ARG A 37 -3.84 -40.29 -9.94
C ARG A 37 -2.76 -39.36 -10.48
N TYR A 38 -1.83 -39.92 -11.24
CA TYR A 38 -0.87 -39.14 -12.02
C TYR A 38 -1.52 -38.45 -13.21
N ARG A 39 -1.26 -37.14 -13.36
CA ARG A 39 -1.78 -36.30 -14.45
C ARG A 39 -0.64 -35.65 -15.23
N LYS A 40 -0.86 -35.44 -16.52
CA LYS A 40 0.10 -34.78 -17.42
C LYS A 40 0.47 -33.39 -16.88
N ALA A 41 1.77 -33.14 -16.77
CA ALA A 41 2.34 -31.85 -16.41
C ALA A 41 3.63 -31.61 -17.20
N LYS A 42 4.24 -30.45 -16.97
CA LYS A 42 5.57 -30.15 -17.48
C LYS A 42 6.48 -29.69 -16.36
N LEU A 43 7.77 -30.01 -16.45
CA LEU A 43 8.81 -29.65 -15.50
C LEU A 43 9.91 -28.87 -16.21
N ARG A 44 10.50 -27.89 -15.54
CA ARG A 44 11.78 -27.28 -15.92
C ARG A 44 12.58 -26.94 -14.67
N ILE A 45 13.87 -26.70 -14.83
CA ILE A 45 14.72 -26.08 -13.81
C ILE A 45 14.49 -24.55 -13.85
N ARG A 46 14.61 -23.89 -12.70
CA ARG A 46 14.40 -22.43 -12.55
C ARG A 46 15.47 -21.78 -11.68
N GLY A 47 15.62 -20.47 -11.83
CA GLY A 47 16.51 -19.64 -11.01
C GLY A 47 17.76 -19.23 -11.79
N ASN A 48 18.23 -18.01 -11.55
CA ASN A 48 19.33 -17.43 -12.33
C ASN A 48 20.70 -17.76 -11.71
N SER A 49 20.78 -17.80 -10.38
CA SER A 49 22.03 -18.08 -9.66
C SER A 49 22.37 -19.57 -9.61
N GLY A 50 23.66 -19.89 -9.62
CA GLY A 50 24.18 -21.26 -9.65
C GLY A 50 23.63 -22.18 -8.57
N PHE A 51 23.38 -21.69 -7.35
CA PHE A 51 22.83 -22.50 -6.26
C PHE A 51 21.45 -23.11 -6.56
N HIS A 52 20.73 -22.60 -7.57
CA HIS A 52 19.46 -23.17 -7.99
C HIS A 52 19.61 -24.43 -8.86
N TRP A 53 20.77 -24.66 -9.47
CA TRP A 53 20.94 -25.69 -10.50
C TRP A 53 22.29 -26.45 -10.46
N LEU A 54 23.31 -25.94 -9.76
CA LEU A 54 24.65 -26.57 -9.63
C LEU A 54 24.66 -27.81 -8.73
N PHE A 55 23.82 -27.85 -7.70
CA PHE A 55 23.78 -28.95 -6.72
C PHE A 55 22.73 -30.00 -7.09
N ASP A 56 22.81 -31.18 -6.48
CA ASP A 56 21.90 -32.31 -6.76
C ASP A 56 20.44 -31.92 -6.60
N LYS A 57 20.16 -31.17 -5.53
CA LYS A 57 18.87 -30.56 -5.28
C LYS A 57 18.75 -29.25 -6.06
N ARG A 58 17.84 -29.22 -7.04
CA ARG A 58 17.64 -28.12 -7.98
C ARG A 58 16.28 -27.50 -7.80
N SER A 59 16.18 -26.20 -8.11
CA SER A 59 14.90 -25.50 -8.10
C SER A 59 14.10 -25.84 -9.34
N LEU A 60 12.83 -26.23 -9.13
CA LEU A 60 11.95 -26.77 -10.15
C LEU A 60 10.78 -25.82 -10.41
N LYS A 61 10.27 -25.78 -11.64
CA LYS A 61 8.97 -25.18 -11.97
C LYS A 61 8.09 -26.23 -12.63
N VAL A 62 6.96 -26.52 -12.00
CA VAL A 62 5.94 -27.44 -12.51
C VAL A 62 4.81 -26.63 -13.14
N LYS A 63 4.40 -27.02 -14.35
CA LYS A 63 3.29 -26.43 -15.09
C LYS A 63 2.23 -27.49 -15.37
N THR A 64 1.06 -27.31 -14.78
CA THR A 64 -0.11 -28.17 -15.00
C THR A 64 -0.95 -27.70 -16.19
N SER A 65 -1.95 -28.50 -16.57
CA SER A 65 -2.96 -28.08 -17.55
C SER A 65 -3.97 -27.12 -16.92
N LYS A 66 -4.61 -26.26 -17.73
CA LYS A 66 -5.67 -25.35 -17.24
C LYS A 66 -6.85 -26.10 -16.59
N LYS A 67 -7.16 -27.31 -17.06
CA LYS A 67 -8.29 -28.14 -16.57
C LYS A 67 -7.99 -28.87 -15.27
N HIS A 68 -6.71 -29.06 -14.93
CA HIS A 68 -6.27 -29.86 -13.78
C HIS A 68 -5.19 -29.12 -13.02
N LEU A 69 -5.61 -28.05 -12.34
CA LEU A 69 -4.76 -27.28 -11.45
C LEU A 69 -4.33 -28.17 -10.27
N LEU A 70 -3.07 -28.08 -9.86
CA LEU A 70 -2.61 -28.75 -8.64
C LEU A 70 -2.79 -27.76 -7.50
N ARG A 71 -3.70 -28.07 -6.58
CA ARG A 71 -4.07 -27.22 -5.44
C ARG A 71 -4.54 -25.81 -5.84
N GLY A 72 -5.23 -25.69 -6.99
CA GLY A 72 -5.65 -24.40 -7.52
C GLY A 72 -4.55 -23.59 -8.23
N TYR A 73 -3.35 -24.17 -8.40
CA TYR A 73 -2.23 -23.53 -9.11
C TYR A 73 -1.95 -24.17 -10.46
N ARG A 74 -1.75 -23.32 -11.47
CA ARG A 74 -1.28 -23.73 -12.79
C ARG A 74 0.23 -23.84 -12.87
N HIS A 75 0.92 -22.86 -12.28
CA HIS A 75 2.37 -22.81 -12.17
C HIS A 75 2.77 -22.92 -10.72
N ILE A 76 3.72 -23.80 -10.45
CA ILE A 76 4.18 -24.14 -9.11
C ILE A 76 5.68 -23.99 -9.11
N ASN A 77 6.18 -23.01 -8.37
CA ASN A 77 7.60 -22.80 -8.21
C ASN A 77 8.06 -23.54 -6.95
N LEU A 78 9.05 -24.41 -7.10
CA LEU A 78 9.68 -25.16 -6.02
C LEU A 78 11.12 -24.65 -5.91
N SER A 79 11.43 -23.88 -4.87
CA SER A 79 12.75 -23.29 -4.65
C SER A 79 13.56 -24.11 -3.66
N VAL A 80 14.87 -24.24 -3.88
CA VAL A 80 15.78 -24.75 -2.85
C VAL A 80 16.13 -23.68 -1.80
N LYS A 81 15.95 -22.41 -2.16
CA LYS A 81 16.35 -21.26 -1.34
C LYS A 81 15.47 -21.17 -0.08
N LEU A 82 16.13 -21.36 1.07
CA LEU A 82 15.65 -21.03 2.42
C LEU A 82 14.15 -21.34 2.67
N PRO A 83 13.72 -22.60 2.56
CA PRO A 83 12.30 -22.95 2.56
C PRO A 83 11.53 -22.51 3.79
N TYR A 84 12.16 -22.51 4.96
CA TYR A 84 11.52 -22.08 6.21
C TYR A 84 11.66 -20.57 6.45
N VAL A 85 12.85 -20.01 6.27
CA VAL A 85 13.14 -18.59 6.57
C VAL A 85 12.39 -17.65 5.64
N GLU A 86 12.43 -17.87 4.32
CA GLU A 86 11.71 -16.99 3.38
C GLU A 86 10.19 -17.22 3.42
N SER A 87 9.73 -18.41 3.80
CA SER A 87 8.30 -18.64 4.05
C SER A 87 7.82 -17.94 5.33
N LEU A 88 8.68 -17.78 6.33
CA LEU A 88 8.39 -16.95 7.49
C LEU A 88 8.32 -15.47 7.11
N ALA A 89 9.28 -14.98 6.31
CA ALA A 89 9.30 -13.60 5.83
C ALA A 89 8.06 -13.22 4.99
N HIS A 90 7.68 -14.07 4.03
CA HIS A 90 6.43 -13.87 3.27
C HIS A 90 5.19 -13.92 4.17
N GLU A 91 5.19 -14.77 5.20
CA GLU A 91 4.07 -14.82 6.13
C GLU A 91 3.96 -13.54 6.99
N VAL A 92 5.07 -12.96 7.42
CA VAL A 92 5.08 -11.64 8.08
C VAL A 92 4.48 -10.59 7.16
N ALA A 93 4.94 -10.51 5.90
CA ALA A 93 4.40 -9.57 4.92
C ALA A 93 2.88 -9.76 4.72
N ARG A 94 2.42 -11.01 4.62
CA ARG A 94 1.00 -11.35 4.45
C ARG A 94 0.17 -10.92 5.66
N GLN A 95 0.61 -11.23 6.87
CA GLN A 95 -0.06 -10.83 8.12
C GLN A 95 -0.12 -9.31 8.28
N TRP A 96 0.85 -8.59 7.70
CA TRP A 96 0.90 -7.13 7.71
C TRP A 96 0.14 -6.49 6.54
N GLY A 97 -0.54 -7.31 5.72
CA GLY A 97 -1.41 -6.84 4.64
C GLY A 97 -0.64 -6.27 3.44
N LEU A 98 0.55 -6.79 3.17
CA LEU A 98 1.34 -6.51 1.96
C LEU A 98 1.04 -7.55 0.88
N LEU A 99 1.08 -7.14 -0.39
CA LEU A 99 1.09 -8.09 -1.51
C LEU A 99 2.39 -8.89 -1.49
N THR A 100 2.28 -10.21 -1.40
CA THR A 100 3.43 -11.12 -1.29
C THR A 100 3.00 -12.53 -1.72
N PRO A 101 3.84 -13.31 -2.42
CA PRO A 101 3.44 -14.65 -2.84
C PRO A 101 3.18 -15.54 -1.63
N LEU A 102 2.14 -16.37 -1.71
CA LEU A 102 1.99 -17.48 -0.77
C LEU A 102 3.20 -18.42 -0.88
N SER A 103 3.78 -18.72 0.28
CA SER A 103 5.04 -19.48 0.39
C SER A 103 5.03 -20.38 1.61
N TRP A 104 5.42 -21.65 1.42
CA TRP A 104 5.54 -22.61 2.51
C TRP A 104 6.53 -23.74 2.18
N PRO A 105 7.15 -24.39 3.18
CA PRO A 105 7.93 -25.60 2.98
C PRO A 105 7.06 -26.75 2.46
N VAL A 106 7.56 -27.52 1.50
CA VAL A 106 6.89 -28.68 0.92
C VAL A 106 7.90 -29.78 0.62
N ARG A 107 7.60 -31.02 0.97
CA ARG A 107 8.43 -32.17 0.58
C ARG A 107 8.11 -32.56 -0.86
N VAL A 108 9.15 -32.74 -1.66
CA VAL A 108 9.00 -33.16 -3.05
C VAL A 108 9.52 -34.58 -3.16
N PHE A 109 8.75 -35.43 -3.86
CA PHE A 109 9.12 -36.80 -4.18
C PHE A 109 9.19 -36.95 -5.69
N THR A 110 10.20 -37.67 -6.15
CA THR A 110 10.37 -38.06 -7.55
C THR A 110 10.46 -39.58 -7.57
N ASP A 111 9.50 -40.21 -8.23
CA ASP A 111 9.47 -41.67 -8.41
C ASP A 111 9.54 -42.44 -7.07
N GLY A 112 8.78 -41.95 -6.09
CA GLY A 112 8.68 -42.53 -4.74
C GLY A 112 9.85 -42.19 -3.81
N GLN A 113 10.93 -41.61 -4.33
CA GLN A 113 12.09 -41.20 -3.54
C GLN A 113 11.98 -39.73 -3.10
N LEU A 114 12.39 -39.44 -1.87
CA LEU A 114 12.41 -38.06 -1.38
C LEU A 114 13.46 -37.26 -2.17
N TYR A 115 12.99 -36.27 -2.92
CA TYR A 115 13.84 -35.32 -3.64
C TYR A 115 14.39 -34.23 -2.69
N GLY A 116 13.58 -33.80 -1.72
CA GLY A 116 13.97 -32.87 -0.67
C GLY A 116 12.85 -31.92 -0.24
N THR A 117 13.14 -31.11 0.77
CA THR A 117 12.23 -30.08 1.31
C THR A 117 12.40 -28.77 0.55
N MET A 118 11.50 -28.48 -0.37
CA MET A 118 11.50 -27.29 -1.21
C MET A 118 10.63 -26.19 -0.61
N ARG A 119 10.80 -24.95 -1.06
CA ARG A 119 9.86 -23.86 -0.83
C ARG A 119 8.85 -23.83 -1.97
N PHE A 120 7.58 -24.06 -1.70
CA PHE A 120 6.53 -23.66 -2.63
C PHE A 120 6.52 -22.14 -2.71
N VAL A 121 6.43 -21.57 -3.91
CA VAL A 121 6.24 -20.14 -4.14
C VAL A 121 5.19 -19.94 -5.22
N GLU A 122 4.15 -19.19 -4.87
CA GLU A 122 3.14 -18.74 -5.82
C GLU A 122 3.77 -17.95 -6.99
N ASP A 123 3.24 -18.15 -8.20
CA ASP A 123 3.63 -17.36 -9.36
C ASP A 123 2.95 -15.99 -9.29
N ILE A 124 3.69 -14.92 -9.59
CA ILE A 124 3.13 -13.56 -9.60
C ILE A 124 2.52 -13.30 -10.98
N ASP A 125 1.23 -13.58 -11.10
CA ASP A 125 0.39 -13.39 -12.29
C ASP A 125 -0.99 -12.82 -11.93
N GLU A 126 -1.93 -12.81 -12.88
CA GLU A 126 -3.30 -12.35 -12.62
C GLU A 126 -4.02 -13.19 -11.55
N SER A 127 -3.75 -14.50 -11.47
CA SER A 127 -4.35 -15.35 -10.45
C SER A 127 -3.83 -14.99 -9.05
N PHE A 128 -2.57 -14.55 -8.95
CA PHE A 128 -2.02 -13.99 -7.71
C PHE A 128 -2.81 -12.75 -7.27
N LEU A 129 -3.10 -11.80 -8.18
CA LEU A 129 -3.89 -10.61 -7.85
C LEU A 129 -5.28 -10.98 -7.34
N ARG A 130 -5.98 -11.87 -8.06
CA ARG A 130 -7.32 -12.32 -7.69
C ARG A 130 -7.36 -12.98 -6.31
N ARG A 131 -6.38 -13.85 -5.99
CA ARG A 131 -6.27 -14.48 -4.65
C ARG A 131 -6.02 -13.46 -3.53
N HIS A 132 -5.40 -12.33 -3.85
CA HIS A 132 -5.17 -11.23 -2.91
C HIS A 132 -6.28 -10.17 -2.95
N GLY A 133 -7.42 -10.50 -3.57
CA GLY A 133 -8.56 -9.60 -3.72
C GLY A 133 -8.16 -8.29 -4.40
N ARG A 134 -7.37 -8.36 -5.48
CA ARG A 134 -6.98 -7.26 -6.38
C ARG A 134 -7.57 -7.49 -7.76
N MET A 135 -7.96 -6.40 -8.43
CA MET A 135 -8.37 -6.46 -9.82
C MET A 135 -7.20 -6.89 -10.71
N PRO A 136 -7.43 -7.66 -11.78
CA PRO A 136 -6.45 -7.85 -12.83
C PRO A 136 -5.84 -6.52 -13.28
N GLY A 137 -4.52 -6.42 -13.29
CA GLY A 137 -3.81 -5.22 -13.72
C GLY A 137 -2.38 -5.53 -14.12
N ASP A 138 -1.67 -4.51 -14.59
CA ASP A 138 -0.26 -4.64 -14.94
C ASP A 138 0.57 -4.98 -13.70
N ILE A 139 1.45 -5.97 -13.83
CA ILE A 139 2.51 -6.23 -12.85
C ILE A 139 3.85 -6.03 -13.54
N PHE A 140 4.61 -5.05 -13.06
CA PHE A 140 5.94 -4.74 -13.51
C PHE A 140 6.97 -5.48 -12.65
N LYS A 141 7.95 -6.11 -13.30
CA LYS A 141 9.14 -6.67 -12.64
C LYS A 141 10.30 -5.74 -12.90
N GLY A 142 10.84 -5.12 -11.85
CA GLY A 142 12.04 -4.31 -11.93
C GLY A 142 13.29 -5.18 -11.76
N GLU A 143 14.21 -5.08 -12.72
CA GLU A 143 15.49 -5.78 -12.70
C GLU A 143 16.53 -4.91 -13.40
N GLY A 144 17.35 -4.21 -12.63
CA GLY A 144 18.49 -3.45 -13.12
C GLY A 144 19.79 -4.26 -13.12
N SER A 145 19.78 -5.51 -12.64
CA SER A 145 20.99 -6.30 -12.49
C SER A 145 21.56 -6.77 -13.84
N PRO A 146 22.87 -6.57 -14.09
CA PRO A 146 23.54 -7.07 -15.29
C PRO A 146 23.72 -8.59 -15.27
N PHE A 147 23.39 -9.26 -14.16
CA PHE A 147 23.43 -10.73 -14.03
C PHE A 147 22.19 -11.42 -14.62
N THR A 148 21.35 -10.68 -15.35
CA THR A 148 20.24 -11.23 -16.13
C THR A 148 20.54 -11.10 -17.62
N ASN A 149 19.90 -11.93 -18.46
CA ASN A 149 20.07 -11.89 -19.91
C ASN A 149 19.44 -10.63 -20.57
N GLU A 150 19.02 -9.64 -19.78
CA GLU A 150 18.41 -8.38 -20.23
C GLU A 150 19.39 -7.22 -20.01
N TRP A 151 20.32 -7.04 -20.95
CA TRP A 151 21.30 -5.94 -20.89
C TRP A 151 20.66 -4.60 -21.27
N HIS A 152 20.70 -3.64 -20.36
CA HIS A 152 20.31 -2.26 -20.61
C HIS A 152 21.54 -1.35 -20.72
N TYR A 153 22.12 -1.27 -21.92
CA TYR A 153 23.30 -0.43 -22.18
C TYR A 153 23.05 1.04 -21.80
N GLY A 154 24.02 1.66 -21.12
CA GLY A 154 23.96 3.07 -20.71
C GLY A 154 23.10 3.36 -19.46
N THR A 155 22.51 2.37 -18.80
CA THR A 155 21.74 2.56 -17.56
C THR A 155 22.53 2.04 -16.35
N PRO A 156 22.89 2.88 -15.36
CA PRO A 156 23.51 2.39 -14.14
C PRO A 156 22.59 1.44 -13.37
N VAL A 157 23.15 0.39 -12.78
CA VAL A 157 22.41 -0.68 -12.06
C VAL A 157 21.53 -0.13 -10.93
N ASN A 158 21.93 0.97 -10.29
CA ASN A 158 21.23 1.59 -9.15
C ASN A 158 20.19 2.66 -9.58
N PHE A 159 19.72 2.64 -10.83
CA PHE A 159 18.77 3.63 -11.37
C PHE A 159 17.40 3.01 -11.72
N LEU A 160 17.08 1.82 -11.20
CA LEU A 160 15.86 1.08 -11.55
C LEU A 160 14.58 1.93 -11.38
N LEU A 161 14.45 2.65 -10.26
CA LEU A 161 13.29 3.50 -9.98
C LEU A 161 13.28 4.82 -10.77
N ARG A 162 14.39 5.17 -11.45
CA ARG A 162 14.53 6.37 -12.32
C ARG A 162 14.36 6.05 -13.80
N ASN A 163 14.23 4.78 -14.18
CA ASN A 163 14.06 4.37 -15.56
C ASN A 163 12.75 3.59 -15.74
N PRO A 164 11.71 4.15 -16.37
CA PRO A 164 10.43 3.48 -16.53
C PRO A 164 10.43 2.37 -17.61
N TYR A 165 11.52 2.21 -18.37
CA TYR A 165 11.59 1.29 -19.51
C TYR A 165 12.25 -0.06 -19.18
N VAL A 166 12.85 -0.21 -18.00
CA VAL A 166 13.51 -1.45 -17.52
C VAL A 166 12.58 -2.28 -16.62
N TRP A 167 11.29 -2.27 -16.95
CA TRP A 167 10.21 -2.89 -16.19
C TRP A 167 9.38 -3.83 -17.08
N PRO A 168 9.86 -5.05 -17.37
CA PRO A 168 9.08 -6.06 -18.08
C PRO A 168 7.77 -6.42 -17.35
N LEU A 169 6.73 -6.74 -18.13
CA LEU A 169 5.41 -7.12 -17.62
C LEU A 169 5.36 -8.62 -17.25
N LEU A 170 4.89 -8.93 -16.05
CA LEU A 170 4.57 -10.28 -15.58
C LEU A 170 3.08 -10.63 -15.74
N ALA A 171 2.22 -9.63 -15.58
CA ALA A 171 0.78 -9.69 -15.83
C ALA A 171 0.37 -8.43 -16.58
N ARG A 172 -0.77 -8.49 -17.29
CA ARG A 172 -1.22 -7.44 -18.19
C ARG A 172 -2.68 -7.09 -17.95
N ASP A 173 -2.96 -5.79 -17.86
CA ASP A 173 -4.27 -5.22 -18.15
C ASP A 173 -4.47 -5.13 -19.67
N ASN A 174 -5.42 -5.90 -20.21
CA ASN A 174 -5.66 -5.91 -21.65
C ASN A 174 -6.28 -4.60 -22.16
N SER A 175 -6.81 -3.76 -21.27
CA SER A 175 -7.38 -2.45 -21.60
C SER A 175 -6.31 -1.38 -21.84
N LEU A 176 -5.06 -1.63 -21.43
CA LEU A 176 -3.92 -0.74 -21.64
C LEU A 176 -3.04 -1.21 -22.83
N PRO A 177 -2.43 -0.27 -23.58
CA PRO A 177 -1.38 -0.62 -24.54
C PRO A 177 -0.20 -1.30 -23.83
N ARG A 178 0.38 -2.34 -24.45
CA ARG A 178 1.54 -3.06 -23.87
C ARG A 178 2.74 -2.15 -23.55
N SER A 179 2.87 -1.03 -24.28
CA SER A 179 3.90 -0.01 -24.11
C SER A 179 3.61 1.01 -23.01
N TYR A 180 2.46 0.93 -22.33
CA TYR A 180 2.05 1.91 -21.33
C TYR A 180 2.98 1.94 -20.11
N ARG A 181 3.51 3.11 -19.76
CA ARG A 181 4.45 3.32 -18.63
C ARG A 181 4.16 4.61 -17.84
N GLY A 182 2.92 5.09 -17.86
CA GLY A 182 2.54 6.42 -17.35
C GLY A 182 2.95 6.65 -15.89
N GLU A 183 2.49 5.80 -14.98
CA GLU A 183 2.74 5.90 -13.55
C GLU A 183 4.20 5.59 -13.19
N LEU A 184 4.85 4.68 -13.92
CA LEU A 184 6.29 4.44 -13.76
C LEU A 184 7.11 5.69 -14.15
N ALA A 185 6.74 6.35 -15.25
CA ALA A 185 7.40 7.59 -15.67
C ALA A 185 7.12 8.75 -14.70
N ALA A 186 5.92 8.81 -14.13
CA ALA A 186 5.58 9.77 -13.09
C ALA A 186 6.39 9.53 -11.80
N MET A 187 6.53 8.26 -11.39
CA MET A 187 7.36 7.85 -10.25
C MET A 187 8.82 8.23 -10.47
N ALA A 188 9.39 7.88 -11.63
CA ALA A 188 10.77 8.17 -11.98
C ALA A 188 11.08 9.67 -11.91
N ARG A 189 10.22 10.52 -12.50
CA ARG A 189 10.35 11.99 -12.38
C ARG A 189 10.24 12.45 -10.93
N ALA A 190 9.28 11.92 -10.17
CA ALA A 190 9.03 12.34 -8.80
C ALA A 190 10.21 12.04 -7.86
N VAL A 191 10.98 10.98 -8.10
CA VAL A 191 12.19 10.66 -7.32
C VAL A 191 13.25 11.77 -7.41
N ASP A 192 13.38 12.44 -8.56
CA ASP A 192 14.44 13.44 -8.79
C ASP A 192 14.01 14.89 -8.53
N LEU A 193 12.71 15.17 -8.35
CA LEU A 193 12.22 16.53 -8.05
C LEU A 193 12.76 17.07 -6.71
N PRO A 194 13.26 18.31 -6.61
CA PRO A 194 13.73 18.85 -5.35
C PRO A 194 12.58 19.12 -4.36
N GLY A 195 12.92 19.22 -3.07
CA GLY A 195 11.99 19.62 -2.02
C GLY A 195 10.76 18.73 -1.87
N THR A 196 9.63 19.34 -1.49
CA THR A 196 8.38 18.63 -1.18
C THR A 196 7.61 18.18 -2.42
N GLU A 197 7.90 18.74 -3.60
CA GLU A 197 7.16 18.45 -4.84
C GLU A 197 7.22 16.96 -5.18
N GLY A 198 8.41 16.35 -5.10
CA GLY A 198 8.57 14.92 -5.33
C GLY A 198 7.78 14.06 -4.34
N ILE A 199 7.73 14.47 -3.07
CA ILE A 199 6.98 13.78 -2.01
C ILE A 199 5.48 13.83 -2.32
N ASP A 200 4.96 15.01 -2.67
CA ASP A 200 3.55 15.20 -3.00
C ASP A 200 3.14 14.40 -4.24
N ARG A 201 4.00 14.34 -5.27
CA ARG A 201 3.77 13.47 -6.43
C ARG A 201 3.76 12.00 -6.06
N LEU A 202 4.72 11.51 -5.28
CA LEU A 202 4.76 10.11 -4.85
C LEU A 202 3.53 9.72 -4.00
N ARG A 203 3.00 10.62 -3.17
CA ARG A 203 1.76 10.42 -2.38
C ARG A 203 0.52 10.23 -3.25
N THR A 204 0.51 10.75 -4.48
CA THR A 204 -0.57 10.48 -5.44
C THR A 204 -0.46 9.09 -6.07
N LEU A 205 0.77 8.59 -6.25
CA LEU A 205 1.05 7.31 -6.90
C LEU A 205 0.99 6.12 -5.95
N PHE A 206 1.29 6.29 -4.66
CA PHE A 206 1.32 5.20 -3.68
C PHE A 206 0.30 5.43 -2.57
N ASP A 207 -0.37 4.38 -2.10
CA ASP A 207 -1.21 4.47 -0.89
C ASP A 207 -0.32 4.61 0.35
N PRO A 208 -0.45 5.68 1.16
CA PRO A 208 0.38 5.89 2.34
C PRO A 208 0.27 4.76 3.36
N LYS A 209 -0.86 4.04 3.45
CA LYS A 209 -1.00 2.88 4.34
C LYS A 209 -0.10 1.72 3.90
N ILE A 210 0.04 1.51 2.59
CA ILE A 210 0.89 0.45 2.04
C ILE A 210 2.37 0.82 2.19
N VAL A 211 2.73 2.09 1.96
CA VAL A 211 4.11 2.58 2.17
C VAL A 211 4.51 2.40 3.64
N VAL A 212 3.64 2.77 4.58
CA VAL A 212 3.87 2.57 6.03
C VAL A 212 4.19 1.10 6.34
N ARG A 213 3.40 0.17 5.81
CA ARG A 213 3.58 -1.27 6.04
C ARG A 213 4.88 -1.80 5.42
N HIS A 214 5.24 -1.33 4.22
CA HIS A 214 6.50 -1.71 3.58
C HIS A 214 7.71 -1.22 4.36
N ILE A 215 7.76 0.07 4.72
CA ILE A 215 8.87 0.61 5.53
C ILE A 215 8.97 -0.14 6.87
N ALA A 216 7.84 -0.36 7.54
CA ALA A 216 7.81 -1.17 8.76
C ALA A 216 8.37 -2.58 8.54
N PHE A 217 8.00 -3.24 7.44
CA PHE A 217 8.48 -4.57 7.08
C PHE A 217 9.99 -4.59 6.86
N HIS A 218 10.54 -3.62 6.12
CA HIS A 218 11.97 -3.46 5.94
C HIS A 218 12.70 -3.23 7.28
N LEU A 219 12.16 -2.38 8.17
CA LEU A 219 12.73 -2.13 9.50
C LEU A 219 12.75 -3.37 10.37
N PHE A 220 11.68 -4.16 10.36
CA PHE A 220 11.56 -5.33 11.20
C PHE A 220 12.40 -6.52 10.70
N LEU A 221 12.47 -6.76 9.40
CA LEU A 221 13.29 -7.84 8.84
C LEU A 221 14.77 -7.46 8.68
N ASN A 222 15.09 -6.16 8.67
CA ASN A 222 16.39 -5.63 8.28
C ASN A 222 16.89 -6.21 6.94
N GLU A 223 16.06 -6.02 5.91
CA GLU A 223 16.23 -6.62 4.59
C GLU A 223 16.87 -5.61 3.59
N LEU A 224 17.63 -6.09 2.60
CA LEU A 224 18.44 -5.31 1.63
C LEU A 224 18.17 -5.61 0.15
N HIS A 225 17.22 -6.48 -0.17
CA HIS A 225 17.03 -7.01 -1.51
C HIS A 225 16.09 -6.14 -2.35
N ALA A 226 15.13 -5.40 -1.77
CA ALA A 226 14.19 -4.54 -2.50
C ALA A 226 14.68 -3.07 -2.62
N VAL A 227 15.88 -2.91 -3.18
CA VAL A 227 16.57 -1.62 -3.38
C VAL A 227 16.48 -1.14 -4.84
N ASP A 228 17.03 0.04 -5.16
CA ASP A 228 17.07 0.67 -6.50
C ASP A 228 17.82 -0.11 -7.60
N ALA A 229 18.00 -1.42 -7.42
CA ALA A 229 18.71 -2.31 -8.33
C ALA A 229 17.90 -3.53 -8.75
N ASN A 230 17.29 -4.28 -7.83
CA ASN A 230 16.62 -5.55 -8.16
C ASN A 230 15.54 -5.94 -7.16
N ASN A 231 14.87 -7.06 -7.44
CA ASN A 231 13.79 -7.67 -6.63
C ASN A 231 12.58 -6.77 -6.33
N LEU A 232 12.41 -5.68 -7.08
CA LEU A 232 11.23 -4.85 -7.02
C LEU A 232 10.16 -5.38 -7.98
N LYS A 233 8.94 -5.47 -7.49
CA LYS A 233 7.75 -5.71 -8.31
C LYS A 233 6.68 -4.69 -7.96
N LEU A 234 6.05 -4.10 -8.97
CA LEU A 234 5.01 -3.09 -8.80
C LEU A 234 3.74 -3.58 -9.49
N TYR A 235 2.64 -3.63 -8.75
CA TYR A 235 1.30 -3.80 -9.30
C TYR A 235 0.70 -2.41 -9.56
N LEU A 236 0.08 -2.21 -10.71
CA LEU A 236 -0.67 -1.00 -11.03
C LEU A 236 -2.17 -1.31 -10.95
N ASP A 237 -2.83 -0.73 -9.97
CA ASP A 237 -4.24 -0.96 -9.69
C ASP A 237 -5.13 -0.12 -10.62
N PRO A 238 -5.90 -0.76 -11.54
CA PRO A 238 -6.73 -0.04 -12.49
C PRO A 238 -7.91 0.70 -11.83
N LEU A 239 -8.30 0.34 -10.60
CA LEU A 239 -9.38 1.02 -9.86
C LEU A 239 -8.93 2.31 -9.17
N THR A 240 -7.62 2.55 -9.09
CA THR A 240 -7.08 3.69 -8.33
C THR A 240 -6.02 4.47 -9.08
N GLY A 241 -5.43 3.89 -10.14
CA GLY A 241 -4.28 4.45 -10.84
C GLY A 241 -3.02 4.50 -9.96
N ARG A 242 -2.97 3.69 -8.88
CA ARG A 242 -1.85 3.68 -7.92
C ARG A 242 -0.96 2.46 -8.10
N LEU A 243 0.31 2.65 -7.81
CA LEU A 243 1.32 1.60 -7.71
C LEU A 243 1.29 0.98 -6.30
N GLU A 244 1.31 -0.35 -6.25
CA GLU A 244 1.43 -1.14 -5.03
C GLU A 244 2.68 -2.04 -5.12
N PRO A 245 3.66 -1.89 -4.22
CA PRO A 245 4.83 -2.76 -4.22
C PRO A 245 4.48 -4.17 -3.74
N ILE A 246 5.01 -5.18 -4.42
CA ILE A 246 4.88 -6.60 -4.08
C ILE A 246 6.18 -7.05 -3.41
N VAL A 247 6.10 -7.54 -2.18
CA VAL A 247 7.23 -8.15 -1.47
C VAL A 247 7.67 -9.40 -2.22
N TRP A 248 8.92 -9.40 -2.69
CA TRP A 248 9.50 -10.49 -3.46
C TRP A 248 10.92 -10.79 -3.00
N ASP A 249 11.21 -12.08 -2.79
CA ASP A 249 12.50 -12.58 -2.33
C ASP A 249 13.04 -11.91 -1.03
N PRO A 250 12.19 -11.71 0.01
CA PRO A 250 12.61 -11.05 1.24
C PRO A 250 13.56 -11.95 2.03
N TYR A 251 14.54 -11.33 2.68
CA TYR A 251 15.53 -12.06 3.48
C TYR A 251 15.60 -11.50 4.90
N ILE A 252 15.54 -12.37 5.91
CA ILE A 252 15.64 -11.97 7.33
C ILE A 252 17.10 -11.69 7.66
N GLY A 253 17.40 -10.45 8.04
CA GLY A 253 18.75 -10.03 8.44
C GLY A 253 19.77 -10.06 7.30
N SER A 254 19.40 -9.70 6.06
CA SER A 254 20.38 -9.69 4.96
C SER A 254 21.44 -8.61 5.12
N ASN A 255 21.18 -7.60 5.95
CA ASN A 255 22.19 -6.62 6.35
C ASN A 255 23.18 -7.13 7.42
N ARG A 256 23.35 -8.45 7.56
CA ARG A 256 24.26 -9.12 8.52
C ARG A 256 25.76 -8.95 8.23
N ARG A 257 26.19 -8.05 7.32
CA ARG A 257 27.63 -7.77 7.07
C ARG A 257 28.38 -7.14 8.27
N ILE A 258 27.76 -7.00 9.43
CA ILE A 258 28.42 -6.70 10.72
C ILE A 258 28.59 -7.99 11.54
N PHE A 259 29.45 -8.91 11.09
CA PHE A 259 30.27 -9.69 12.03
C PHE A 259 31.51 -8.88 12.48
N SER A 260 31.53 -7.56 12.24
CA SER A 260 32.67 -6.66 12.47
C SER A 260 32.67 -5.96 13.83
N GLY A 261 31.79 -6.31 14.77
CA GLY A 261 31.75 -5.65 16.08
C GLY A 261 31.47 -4.14 16.01
N ASP A 262 30.78 -3.67 14.96
CA ASP A 262 30.34 -2.27 14.85
C ASP A 262 29.15 -2.04 15.81
N PRO A 263 29.27 -1.15 16.81
CA PRO A 263 28.21 -0.87 17.77
C PRO A 263 27.02 -0.09 17.18
N ASN A 264 27.09 0.34 15.91
CA ASN A 264 25.98 0.99 15.24
C ASN A 264 25.10 -0.02 14.47
N PRO A 265 23.80 -0.14 14.79
CA PRO A 265 22.90 -0.97 13.99
C PRO A 265 22.75 -0.35 12.59
N HIS A 266 23.28 -1.01 11.55
CA HIS A 266 22.99 -0.63 10.17
C HIS A 266 21.52 -0.94 9.86
N TYR A 267 20.77 0.10 9.48
CA TYR A 267 19.33 0.09 9.19
C TYR A 267 19.06 -0.46 7.78
N PRO A 268 17.84 -0.93 7.46
CA PRO A 268 17.51 -1.35 6.10
C PRO A 268 17.73 -0.22 5.10
N VAL A 269 18.25 -0.56 3.93
CA VAL A 269 18.38 0.38 2.82
C VAL A 269 17.00 0.54 2.19
N LEU A 270 16.38 1.70 2.41
CA LEU A 270 15.15 2.04 1.70
C LEU A 270 15.49 2.37 0.24
N ASN A 271 14.63 1.93 -0.68
CA ASN A 271 14.71 2.41 -2.05
C ASN A 271 14.40 3.91 -2.12
N SER A 272 14.77 4.58 -3.21
CA SER A 272 14.67 6.04 -3.35
C SER A 272 13.25 6.58 -3.20
N VAL A 273 12.21 5.82 -3.60
CA VAL A 273 10.81 6.20 -3.40
C VAL A 273 10.45 6.20 -1.92
N PHE A 274 10.75 5.12 -1.19
CA PHE A 274 10.46 5.03 0.23
C PHE A 274 11.30 5.97 1.06
N TYR A 275 12.57 6.16 0.69
CA TYR A 275 13.44 7.15 1.31
C TYR A 275 12.84 8.55 1.23
N LYS A 276 12.42 8.95 0.04
CA LYS A 276 11.82 10.27 -0.18
C LYS A 276 10.51 10.44 0.59
N LEU A 277 9.66 9.42 0.59
CA LEU A 277 8.41 9.42 1.37
C LEU A 277 8.65 9.40 2.89
N ALA A 278 9.75 8.82 3.36
CA ALA A 278 10.12 8.80 4.78
C ALA A 278 10.58 10.18 5.31
N ALA A 279 10.91 11.12 4.42
CA ALA A 279 11.19 12.51 4.80
C ALA A 279 9.93 13.24 5.32
N ASP A 280 8.73 12.67 5.15
CA ASP A 280 7.52 13.10 5.84
C ASP A 280 7.47 12.54 7.28
N PRO A 281 7.63 13.38 8.32
CA PRO A 281 7.58 12.93 9.71
C PRO A 281 6.26 12.28 10.10
N ARG A 282 5.14 12.70 9.49
CA ARG A 282 3.80 12.14 9.77
C ARG A 282 3.69 10.72 9.26
N LEU A 283 4.30 10.41 8.11
CA LEU A 283 4.35 9.05 7.57
C LEU A 283 5.18 8.14 8.48
N MET A 284 6.37 8.57 8.88
CA MET A 284 7.22 7.78 9.77
C MET A 284 6.62 7.62 11.18
N GLN A 285 5.92 8.63 11.70
CA GLN A 285 5.12 8.46 12.91
C GLN A 285 4.11 7.31 12.76
N ARG A 286 3.43 7.18 11.62
CA ARG A 286 2.51 6.06 11.36
C ARG A 286 3.26 4.72 11.24
N VAL A 287 4.49 4.70 10.74
CA VAL A 287 5.37 3.51 10.74
C VAL A 287 5.60 3.01 12.15
N PHE A 288 6.00 3.88 13.08
CA PHE A 288 6.26 3.47 14.46
C PHE A 288 4.99 3.13 15.25
N VAL A 289 3.86 3.78 14.96
CA VAL A 289 2.55 3.35 15.49
C VAL A 289 2.21 1.94 15.02
N PHE A 290 2.38 1.66 13.72
CA PHE A 290 2.12 0.33 13.16
C PHE A 290 3.07 -0.73 13.74
N LEU A 291 4.35 -0.42 13.89
CA LEU A 291 5.33 -1.32 14.49
C LEU A 291 5.03 -1.61 15.96
N ASP A 292 4.69 -0.61 16.77
CA ASP A 292 4.36 -0.84 18.18
C ASP A 292 3.16 -1.79 18.33
N ASP A 293 2.09 -1.57 17.56
CA ASP A 293 0.91 -2.44 17.49
C ASP A 293 1.30 -3.89 17.12
N ARG A 294 1.93 -4.09 15.95
CA ARG A 294 2.28 -5.43 15.46
C ARG A 294 3.27 -6.17 16.35
N LEU A 295 4.19 -5.45 16.98
CA LEU A 295 5.24 -6.06 17.79
C LEU A 295 4.78 -6.33 19.22
N ARG A 296 3.82 -5.58 19.78
CA ARG A 296 3.22 -5.91 21.09
C ARG A 296 2.22 -7.05 21.02
N HIS A 297 1.64 -7.30 19.84
CA HIS A 297 0.71 -8.40 19.58
C HIS A 297 1.29 -9.41 18.57
N PRO A 298 2.34 -10.19 18.95
CA PRO A 298 3.06 -11.07 18.03
C PRO A 298 2.43 -12.46 17.90
N GLU A 299 1.20 -12.70 18.37
CA GLU A 299 0.62 -14.04 18.53
C GLU A 299 0.57 -14.78 17.18
N GLY A 300 0.21 -14.07 16.10
CA GLY A 300 0.19 -14.61 14.75
C GLY A 300 1.58 -15.00 14.21
N LEU A 301 2.62 -14.26 14.60
CA LEU A 301 4.00 -14.57 14.26
C LEU A 301 4.52 -15.76 15.07
N VAL A 302 4.29 -15.77 16.38
CA VAL A 302 4.68 -16.88 17.27
C VAL A 302 4.04 -18.18 16.82
N ALA A 303 2.72 -18.19 16.59
CA ALA A 303 2.00 -19.36 16.10
C ALA A 303 2.47 -19.83 14.70
N ARG A 304 3.05 -18.93 13.88
CA ARG A 304 3.69 -19.35 12.62
C ARG A 304 5.06 -19.97 12.87
N ILE A 305 5.88 -19.36 13.71
CA ILE A 305 7.21 -19.85 14.07
C ILE A 305 7.09 -21.26 14.63
N ASP A 306 6.17 -21.49 15.58
CA ASP A 306 5.96 -22.79 16.21
C ASP A 306 5.59 -23.85 15.18
N ARG A 307 4.63 -23.56 14.29
CA ARG A 307 4.22 -24.49 13.21
C ARG A 307 5.37 -24.83 12.27
N LEU A 308 6.18 -23.86 11.88
CA LEU A 308 7.34 -24.09 11.02
C LEU A 308 8.42 -24.90 11.74
N HIS A 309 8.62 -24.62 13.04
CA HIS A 309 9.58 -25.34 13.86
C HIS A 309 9.14 -26.80 14.08
N ASP A 310 7.85 -27.06 14.31
CA ASP A 310 7.31 -28.42 14.41
C ASP A 310 7.42 -29.20 13.09
N ASP A 311 7.18 -28.55 11.95
CA ASP A 311 7.41 -29.16 10.64
C ASP A 311 8.89 -29.51 10.42
N LEU A 312 9.78 -28.58 10.75
CA LEU A 312 11.23 -28.76 10.68
C LEU A 312 11.70 -29.93 11.56
N ARG A 313 11.19 -30.05 12.80
CA ARG A 313 11.48 -31.16 13.73
C ARG A 313 10.97 -32.50 13.19
N ARG A 314 9.71 -32.57 12.75
CA ARG A 314 9.08 -33.79 12.21
C ARG A 314 9.84 -34.34 11.01
N HIS A 315 10.42 -33.46 10.19
CA HIS A 315 11.09 -33.83 8.95
C HIS A 315 12.61 -33.72 9.00
N ARG A 316 13.23 -33.77 10.19
CA ARG A 316 14.69 -33.69 10.38
C ARG A 316 15.49 -34.74 9.61
N GLN A 317 14.89 -35.89 9.30
CA GLN A 317 15.56 -36.93 8.50
C GLN A 317 15.83 -36.48 7.06
N SER A 318 15.01 -35.58 6.52
CA SER A 318 15.24 -34.98 5.20
C SER A 318 16.56 -34.19 5.14
N PHE A 319 17.10 -33.74 6.28
CA PHE A 319 18.32 -32.92 6.33
C PHE A 319 19.57 -33.60 5.75
N LYS A 320 19.60 -34.94 5.67
CA LYS A 320 20.73 -35.64 5.03
C LYS A 320 20.87 -35.25 3.56
N ILE A 321 19.75 -35.18 2.83
CA ILE A 321 19.72 -34.74 1.42
C ILE A 321 20.04 -33.23 1.32
N GLU A 322 19.66 -32.46 2.34
CA GLU A 322 19.82 -31.00 2.37
C GLU A 322 21.26 -30.53 2.59
N ARG A 323 22.13 -31.36 3.18
CA ARG A 323 23.57 -31.03 3.39
C ARG A 323 24.37 -30.95 2.09
N SER A 324 23.82 -31.41 0.97
CA SER A 324 24.45 -31.35 -0.35
C SER A 324 24.57 -29.93 -0.92
N ASN A 325 23.81 -28.95 -0.41
CA ASN A 325 23.89 -27.55 -0.81
C ASN A 325 24.50 -26.68 0.32
N PRO A 326 25.79 -26.30 0.23
CA PRO A 326 26.47 -25.56 1.29
C PRO A 326 25.97 -24.10 1.43
N TRP A 327 25.24 -23.57 0.44
CA TRP A 327 24.80 -22.17 0.44
C TRP A 327 23.58 -21.93 1.35
N PHE A 328 22.73 -22.94 1.51
CA PHE A 328 21.48 -22.82 2.26
C PHE A 328 21.28 -24.05 3.15
N PRO A 329 22.08 -24.22 4.21
CA PRO A 329 21.91 -25.34 5.12
C PRO A 329 20.52 -25.27 5.76
N ILE A 330 19.71 -26.31 5.55
CA ILE A 330 18.45 -26.47 6.26
C ILE A 330 18.74 -27.19 7.57
N THR A 331 18.94 -26.42 8.63
CA THR A 331 19.10 -26.90 9.99
C THR A 331 18.15 -26.18 10.93
N SER A 332 17.79 -26.83 12.04
CA SER A 332 17.06 -26.18 13.14
C SER A 332 17.81 -24.93 13.61
N TRP A 333 19.12 -25.06 13.83
CA TRP A 333 19.96 -23.94 14.25
C TRP A 333 19.90 -22.73 13.33
N PHE A 334 19.95 -22.92 12.00
CA PHE A 334 19.88 -21.80 11.07
C PHE A 334 18.52 -21.08 11.12
N PHE A 335 17.43 -21.83 11.23
CA PHE A 335 16.10 -21.26 11.42
C PHE A 335 15.99 -20.51 12.75
N ASP A 336 16.48 -21.12 13.84
CA ASP A 336 16.48 -20.55 15.19
C ASP A 336 17.30 -19.26 15.27
N ALA A 337 18.44 -19.18 14.57
CA ALA A 337 19.23 -17.95 14.48
C ALA A 337 18.51 -16.81 13.73
N ASN A 338 17.59 -17.12 12.80
CA ASN A 338 16.76 -16.10 12.15
C ASN A 338 15.58 -15.68 13.04
N VAL A 339 14.98 -16.62 13.77
CA VAL A 339 13.95 -16.34 14.76
C VAL A 339 14.49 -15.47 15.90
N GLY A 340 15.66 -15.83 16.45
CA GLY A 340 16.34 -15.05 17.50
C GLY A 340 16.63 -13.62 17.05
N PHE A 341 17.07 -13.44 15.80
CA PHE A 341 17.25 -12.09 15.24
C PHE A 341 15.94 -11.27 15.21
N LEU A 342 14.81 -11.87 14.79
CA LEU A 342 13.54 -11.16 14.81
C LEU A 342 13.11 -10.77 16.24
N GLN A 343 13.37 -11.64 17.21
CA GLN A 343 13.09 -11.36 18.63
C GLN A 343 13.97 -10.24 19.18
N GLU A 344 15.27 -10.23 18.84
CA GLU A 344 16.19 -9.14 19.19
C GLU A 344 15.76 -7.83 18.53
N ASN A 345 15.45 -7.85 17.23
CA ASN A 345 15.09 -6.65 16.49
C ASN A 345 13.74 -6.08 16.95
N ARG A 346 12.80 -6.96 17.30
CA ARG A 346 11.56 -6.58 17.99
C ARG A 346 11.86 -5.77 19.26
N SER A 347 12.72 -6.30 20.14
CA SER A 347 13.07 -5.64 21.39
C SER A 347 13.77 -4.30 21.15
N ARG A 348 14.67 -4.23 20.16
CA ARG A 348 15.35 -2.98 19.75
C ARG A 348 14.37 -1.92 19.27
N ILE A 349 13.44 -2.26 18.38
CA ILE A 349 12.45 -1.30 17.85
C ILE A 349 11.55 -0.77 18.99
N LEU A 350 11.07 -1.65 19.87
CA LEU A 350 10.24 -1.24 21.01
C LEU A 350 11.02 -0.35 22.01
N ASP A 351 12.30 -0.62 22.22
CA ASP A 351 13.20 0.22 23.01
C ASP A 351 13.44 1.59 22.35
N TRP A 352 13.70 1.64 21.04
CA TRP A 352 13.85 2.91 20.31
C TRP A 352 12.61 3.80 20.44
N ILE A 353 11.42 3.22 20.27
CA ILE A 353 10.15 3.92 20.47
C ILE A 353 10.08 4.47 21.90
N GLY A 354 10.40 3.64 22.90
CA GLY A 354 10.34 3.99 24.32
C GLY A 354 11.34 5.06 24.77
N ARG A 355 12.49 5.18 24.12
CA ARG A 355 13.55 6.17 24.44
C ARG A 355 13.26 7.59 23.96
N THR A 356 12.09 7.82 23.35
CA THR A 356 11.69 9.15 22.88
C THR A 356 11.55 10.14 24.03
N ARG A 357 12.13 11.34 23.85
CA ARG A 357 12.12 12.44 24.81
C ARG A 357 11.68 13.75 24.18
N LEU A 358 11.07 14.62 25.00
CA LEU A 358 10.85 16.02 24.66
C LEU A 358 12.16 16.78 24.90
N VAL A 359 12.62 17.56 23.93
CA VAL A 359 13.70 18.53 24.12
C VAL A 359 13.12 19.93 24.11
N ALA A 360 13.66 20.81 24.95
CA ALA A 360 13.19 22.20 25.02
C ALA A 360 14.36 23.16 25.19
N ALA A 361 14.30 24.29 24.48
CA ALA A 361 15.20 25.42 24.60
C ALA A 361 14.40 26.70 24.84
N VAL A 362 14.85 27.57 25.73
CA VAL A 362 14.22 28.86 25.99
C VAL A 362 15.00 29.95 25.27
N ARG A 363 14.31 30.79 24.48
CA ARG A 363 14.91 31.91 23.73
C ARG A 363 14.07 33.16 23.92
N GLY A 364 14.51 34.05 24.80
CA GLY A 364 13.71 35.23 25.17
C GLY A 364 12.36 34.81 25.74
N ASN A 365 11.27 35.19 25.08
CA ASN A 365 9.91 34.81 25.42
C ASN A 365 9.38 33.59 24.62
N ALA A 366 10.25 32.83 23.95
CA ALA A 366 9.86 31.63 23.21
C ALA A 366 10.31 30.35 23.92
N ALA A 367 9.41 29.37 24.00
CA ALA A 367 9.76 27.98 24.29
C ALA A 367 9.87 27.22 22.97
N VAL A 368 11.09 26.92 22.53
CA VAL A 368 11.31 26.09 21.34
C VAL A 368 11.29 24.64 21.78
N LEU A 369 10.33 23.87 21.28
CA LEU A 369 10.19 22.45 21.57
C LEU A 369 10.69 21.61 20.40
N GLY A 370 11.12 20.38 20.71
CA GLY A 370 11.48 19.39 19.69
C GLY A 370 11.41 17.98 20.23
N CYS A 371 11.57 17.00 19.36
CA CYS A 371 11.52 15.59 19.73
C CYS A 371 12.86 14.91 19.47
N ARG A 372 13.41 14.21 20.48
CA ARG A 372 14.59 13.35 20.32
C ARG A 372 14.17 11.89 20.45
N GLY A 373 14.35 11.11 19.39
CA GLY A 373 13.93 9.71 19.30
C GLY A 373 13.20 9.43 17.99
N VAL A 374 12.72 8.20 17.84
CA VAL A 374 12.03 7.75 16.61
C VAL A 374 10.51 7.88 16.66
N ALA A 375 9.93 8.15 17.84
CA ALA A 375 8.50 8.45 17.94
C ALA A 375 8.31 9.96 18.17
N GLY A 376 7.09 10.44 17.89
CA GLY A 376 6.66 11.77 18.29
C GLY A 376 6.33 11.87 19.77
N VAL A 377 6.11 13.10 20.23
CA VAL A 377 5.64 13.45 21.56
C VAL A 377 4.33 14.22 21.44
N ARG A 378 3.34 13.93 22.29
CA ARG A 378 2.17 14.78 22.50
C ARG A 378 2.39 15.62 23.75
N LEU A 379 2.53 16.93 23.58
CA LEU A 379 2.54 17.88 24.68
C LEU A 379 1.10 18.02 25.19
N LEU A 380 0.92 17.82 26.50
CA LEU A 380 -0.38 17.87 27.19
C LEU A 380 -0.55 19.16 27.99
N ALA A 381 0.52 19.64 28.64
CA ALA A 381 0.47 20.86 29.43
C ALA A 381 1.84 21.52 29.57
N LEU A 382 1.84 22.82 29.85
CA LEU A 382 3.04 23.59 30.21
C LEU A 382 2.88 24.15 31.62
N GLU A 383 3.89 23.98 32.48
CA GLU A 383 3.93 24.68 33.77
C GLU A 383 4.56 26.06 33.55
N LEU A 384 3.83 27.12 33.91
CA LEU A 384 4.20 28.50 33.64
C LEU A 384 4.37 29.29 34.95
N GLY A 385 5.33 30.21 34.94
CA GLY A 385 5.49 31.22 36.00
C GLY A 385 4.29 32.18 36.08
N ALA A 386 3.78 32.38 37.30
CA ALA A 386 2.56 33.07 37.71
C ALA A 386 1.97 34.14 36.75
N PRO A 387 1.06 33.76 35.83
CA PRO A 387 0.20 34.75 35.18
C PRO A 387 -0.94 35.10 36.14
N ALA A 388 -0.93 36.33 36.69
CA ALA A 388 -2.10 36.83 37.40
C ALA A 388 -3.24 37.07 36.40
N GLY A 389 -4.34 36.34 36.51
CA GLY A 389 -5.56 36.55 35.72
C GLY A 389 -5.83 35.52 34.61
N LYS A 390 -6.15 36.01 33.40
CA LYS A 390 -6.64 35.21 32.26
C LYS A 390 -5.54 34.28 31.68
N PRO A 391 -5.91 33.18 31.00
CA PRO A 391 -4.98 32.32 30.27
C PRO A 391 -4.03 33.12 29.37
N PRO A 392 -2.71 32.89 29.45
CA PRO A 392 -1.73 33.55 28.61
C PRO A 392 -2.00 33.15 27.17
N ARG A 393 -1.90 34.14 26.27
CA ARG A 393 -1.97 33.89 24.84
C ARG A 393 -0.66 33.22 24.40
N ILE A 394 -0.68 31.90 24.28
CA ILE A 394 0.45 31.11 23.75
C ILE A 394 0.21 30.90 22.25
N VAL A 395 1.16 31.34 21.42
CA VAL A 395 1.03 31.29 19.95
C VAL A 395 1.95 30.21 19.38
N GLU A 396 1.44 29.39 18.46
CA GLU A 396 2.27 28.53 17.61
C GLU A 396 2.96 29.40 16.55
N ASP A 397 4.27 29.63 16.68
CA ASP A 397 5.07 30.35 15.68
C ASP A 397 5.38 29.39 14.52
N ARG A 398 4.47 29.33 13.55
CA ARG A 398 4.50 28.31 12.48
C ARG A 398 5.54 28.62 11.42
N ASN A 399 5.85 29.90 11.20
CA ASN A 399 6.90 30.29 10.27
C ASN A 399 8.30 30.23 10.91
N ARG A 400 8.38 30.01 12.23
CA ARG A 400 9.59 29.79 13.02
C ARG A 400 10.52 31.02 13.04
N ASN A 401 9.96 32.22 12.92
CA ASN A 401 10.73 33.48 12.92
C ASN A 401 10.92 34.08 14.32
N LEU A 402 10.37 33.45 15.36
CA LEU A 402 10.34 33.88 16.75
C LEU A 402 9.64 35.23 16.99
N ARG A 403 8.66 35.57 16.16
CA ARG A 403 7.84 36.79 16.23
C ARG A 403 6.38 36.41 16.08
N ALA A 404 5.51 37.10 16.80
CA ALA A 404 4.08 36.82 16.73
C ALA A 404 3.50 37.44 15.46
N ASP A 405 2.95 36.61 14.57
CA ASP A 405 2.37 37.07 13.31
C ASP A 405 0.83 37.01 13.31
N PRO A 406 0.14 37.93 12.59
CA PRO A 406 -1.30 37.85 12.43
C PRO A 406 -1.76 36.54 11.76
N GLY A 407 -2.75 35.89 12.36
CA GLY A 407 -3.33 34.65 11.83
C GLY A 407 -2.67 33.37 12.34
N GLU A 408 -1.60 33.46 13.13
CA GLU A 408 -1.00 32.30 13.76
C GLU A 408 -1.93 31.66 14.81
N PRO A 409 -1.98 30.32 14.89
CA PRO A 409 -2.83 29.64 15.85
C PRO A 409 -2.44 29.95 17.29
N VAL A 410 -3.47 30.09 18.13
CA VAL A 410 -3.32 30.29 19.57
C VAL A 410 -3.73 29.00 20.27
N LEU A 411 -2.87 28.48 21.14
CA LEU A 411 -3.16 27.34 21.97
C LEU A 411 -4.23 27.72 23.01
N ARG A 412 -5.18 26.82 23.25
CA ARG A 412 -6.30 27.00 24.18
C ARG A 412 -6.24 25.94 25.27
N GLY A 413 -6.77 26.29 26.44
CA GLY A 413 -6.60 25.44 27.60
C GLY A 413 -7.04 26.08 28.92
N PRO A 414 -7.53 25.28 29.88
CA PRO A 414 -7.72 25.73 31.25
C PRO A 414 -6.39 25.79 32.02
N PHE A 415 -6.46 26.44 33.18
CA PHE A 415 -5.39 26.42 34.17
C PHE A 415 -5.69 25.46 35.31
N GLU A 416 -4.68 24.67 35.70
CA GLU A 416 -4.67 23.86 36.91
C GLU A 416 -3.62 24.38 37.91
N ALA A 417 -3.80 24.04 39.18
CA ALA A 417 -2.84 24.36 40.24
C ALA A 417 -1.50 23.64 39.99
N GLY A 418 -0.40 24.39 40.02
CA GLY A 418 0.97 23.88 39.96
C GLY A 418 1.69 23.98 41.31
N SER A 419 3.01 23.86 41.31
CA SER A 419 3.81 24.02 42.52
C SER A 419 3.97 25.50 42.90
N GLY A 420 3.53 25.89 44.10
CA GLY A 420 3.58 27.26 44.60
C GLY A 420 2.80 28.25 43.73
N ALA A 421 3.50 29.26 43.21
CA ALA A 421 2.90 30.30 42.36
C ALA A 421 2.73 29.85 40.89
N ARG A 422 3.21 28.66 40.50
CA ARG A 422 3.11 28.17 39.12
C ARG A 422 1.73 27.62 38.80
N ARG A 423 1.38 27.62 37.53
CA ARG A 423 0.11 27.07 37.02
C ARG A 423 0.37 26.20 35.80
N TRP A 424 -0.38 25.11 35.69
CA TRP A 424 -0.36 24.23 34.52
C TRP A 424 -1.36 24.72 33.49
N PHE A 425 -0.89 25.18 32.34
CA PHE A 425 -1.73 25.43 31.17
C PHE A 425 -1.95 24.10 30.46
N VAL A 426 -3.15 23.51 30.60
CA VAL A 426 -3.50 22.22 30.02
C VAL A 426 -4.09 22.44 28.65
N LEU A 427 -3.55 21.80 27.62
CA LEU A 427 -3.97 22.01 26.24
C LEU A 427 -5.31 21.32 25.99
N ASP A 428 -6.28 22.05 25.40
CA ASP A 428 -7.55 21.47 24.94
C ASP A 428 -7.30 20.34 23.93
N GLU A 429 -6.32 20.55 23.05
CA GLU A 429 -5.86 19.58 22.07
C GLU A 429 -4.34 19.39 22.20
N PRO A 430 -3.85 18.17 22.47
CA PRO A 430 -2.43 17.91 22.59
C PRO A 430 -1.63 18.32 21.34
N LEU A 431 -0.55 19.08 21.53
CA LEU A 431 0.33 19.47 20.43
C LEU A 431 1.25 18.29 20.07
N LEU A 432 1.14 17.79 18.84
CA LEU A 432 2.00 16.73 18.31
C LEU A 432 3.33 17.30 17.80
N ILE A 433 4.41 16.86 18.43
CA ILE A 433 5.79 17.25 18.14
C ILE A 433 6.49 16.03 17.52
N LEU A 434 6.90 16.13 16.26
CA LEU A 434 7.54 15.04 15.52
C LEU A 434 9.03 15.30 15.27
N PRO A 435 9.88 14.26 15.32
CA PRO A 435 11.26 14.36 14.83
C PRO A 435 11.28 14.32 13.30
N ALA A 436 12.35 14.84 12.70
CA ALA A 436 12.68 14.59 11.30
C ALA A 436 13.47 13.30 11.17
N TYR A 437 13.39 12.66 10.01
CA TYR A 437 14.13 11.44 9.67
C TYR A 437 15.11 11.77 8.55
N VAL A 438 16.39 11.46 8.78
CA VAL A 438 17.49 11.85 7.90
C VAL A 438 18.38 10.65 7.60
N GLY A 439 18.78 10.49 6.33
CA GLY A 439 19.76 9.50 5.89
C GLY A 439 19.18 8.26 5.19
N ILE A 440 19.80 7.89 4.06
CA ILE A 440 19.35 6.79 3.16
C ILE A 440 19.55 5.40 3.79
N ASN A 441 20.56 5.28 4.67
CA ASN A 441 21.01 4.01 5.25
C ASN A 441 20.93 3.99 6.79
N ARG A 442 20.36 5.04 7.40
CA ARG A 442 20.23 5.18 8.85
C ARG A 442 18.90 5.85 9.15
N VAL A 443 18.09 5.28 10.04
CA VAL A 443 16.99 6.04 10.66
C VAL A 443 17.63 6.95 11.72
N ALA A 444 18.38 7.94 11.26
CA ALA A 444 18.83 9.01 12.14
C ALA A 444 17.69 10.02 12.26
N THR A 445 17.55 10.57 13.45
CA THR A 445 16.49 11.54 13.74
C THR A 445 17.09 12.83 14.23
N VAL A 446 16.57 13.95 13.74
CA VAL A 446 16.92 15.29 14.24
C VAL A 446 15.66 15.98 14.77
N PRO A 447 15.71 16.68 15.91
CA PRO A 447 14.54 17.39 16.41
C PRO A 447 14.12 18.51 15.44
N LEU A 448 12.84 18.54 15.10
CA LEU A 448 12.22 19.70 14.45
C LEU A 448 11.83 20.74 15.51
N ALA A 449 11.94 22.02 15.15
CA ALA A 449 11.61 23.12 16.06
C ALA A 449 10.13 23.47 15.98
N TYR A 450 9.46 23.44 17.14
CA TYR A 450 8.09 23.88 17.36
C TYR A 450 8.11 25.05 18.34
N PRO A 451 8.36 26.29 17.89
CA PRO A 451 8.41 27.44 18.79
C PRO A 451 7.01 27.83 19.26
N LEU A 452 6.90 27.99 20.57
CA LEU A 452 5.72 28.53 21.24
C LEU A 452 6.07 29.88 21.81
N LEU A 453 5.40 30.93 21.34
CA LEU A 453 5.60 32.28 21.84
C LEU A 453 4.78 32.46 23.11
N LEU A 454 5.46 32.80 24.20
CA LEU A 454 4.89 33.08 25.50
C LEU A 454 4.77 34.60 25.69
N PRO A 455 3.81 35.07 26.51
CA PRO A 455 3.75 36.47 26.87
C PRO A 455 5.02 36.95 27.61
N PRO A 456 5.37 38.24 27.51
CA PRO A 456 6.46 38.81 28.28
C PRO A 456 6.32 38.53 29.78
N GLY A 457 7.41 38.14 30.43
CA GLY A 457 7.43 37.80 31.86
C GLY A 457 6.94 36.38 32.20
N VAL A 458 6.39 35.62 31.24
CA VAL A 458 6.02 34.22 31.43
C VAL A 458 7.18 33.32 31.03
N THR A 459 7.67 32.53 31.98
CA THR A 459 8.72 31.53 31.73
C THR A 459 8.16 30.11 31.80
N PRO A 460 8.52 29.22 30.86
CA PRO A 460 8.19 27.82 30.96
C PRO A 460 9.09 27.18 32.02
N ALA A 461 8.49 26.46 32.97
CA ALA A 461 9.23 25.77 34.03
C ALA A 461 9.32 24.27 33.78
N ASN A 462 8.24 23.67 33.28
CA ASN A 462 8.13 22.23 33.04
C ASN A 462 7.06 21.95 31.98
N ALA A 463 6.94 20.69 31.55
CA ALA A 463 5.85 20.26 30.70
C ALA A 463 5.30 18.88 31.11
N ARG A 464 4.04 18.61 30.80
CA ARG A 464 3.49 17.25 30.79
C ARG A 464 3.43 16.82 29.34
N ALA A 465 4.06 15.70 29.03
CA ALA A 465 4.07 15.17 27.69
C ALA A 465 4.09 13.65 27.71
N VAL A 466 3.55 13.04 26.67
CA VAL A 466 3.51 11.59 26.49
C VAL A 466 4.08 11.20 25.14
N ASN A 467 4.63 10.00 25.06
CA ASN A 467 5.06 9.40 23.81
C ASN A 467 3.83 9.21 22.90
N ALA A 468 3.89 9.76 21.68
CA ALA A 468 2.76 9.76 20.77
C ALA A 468 2.38 8.36 20.25
N VAL A 469 3.29 7.38 20.38
CA VAL A 469 3.06 5.97 20.05
C VAL A 469 2.54 5.21 21.27
N THR A 470 3.27 5.22 22.39
CA THR A 470 2.99 4.34 23.54
C THR A 470 2.04 4.94 24.58
N GLY A 471 1.78 6.24 24.54
CA GLY A 471 0.98 6.96 25.55
C GLY A 471 1.66 7.13 26.91
N LYS A 472 2.89 6.62 27.09
CA LYS A 472 3.62 6.73 28.36
C LYS A 472 4.21 8.13 28.55
N PRO A 473 4.33 8.63 29.80
CA PRO A 473 5.01 9.90 30.07
C PRO A 473 6.44 9.92 29.51
N VAL A 474 6.88 11.08 29.01
CA VAL A 474 8.27 11.30 28.54
C VAL A 474 8.99 12.31 29.42
N SER A 475 10.30 12.14 29.57
CA SER A 475 11.15 13.13 30.22
C SER A 475 11.41 14.32 29.29
N ILE A 476 11.81 15.43 29.90
CA ILE A 476 12.14 16.68 29.21
C ILE A 476 13.62 16.95 29.42
N ASP A 477 14.35 17.08 28.33
CA ASP A 477 15.76 17.46 28.33
C ASP A 477 15.86 18.96 27.95
N LEU A 478 16.27 19.79 28.90
CA LEU A 478 16.56 21.21 28.65
C LEU A 478 17.92 21.33 27.96
N VAL A 479 17.96 22.06 26.83
CA VAL A 479 19.15 22.23 25.99
C VAL A 479 19.28 23.67 25.52
N GLU A 480 20.49 24.14 25.27
CA GLU A 480 20.73 25.48 24.71
C GLU A 480 20.29 25.58 23.24
N SER A 481 20.61 24.54 22.47
CA SER A 481 20.26 24.41 21.05
C SER A 481 20.38 22.97 20.58
N TRP A 482 19.91 22.70 19.37
CA TRP A 482 20.17 21.46 18.63
C TRP A 482 20.38 21.77 17.15
N PRO A 483 21.02 20.86 16.39
CA PRO A 483 21.28 21.06 14.97
C PRO A 483 19.99 21.27 14.18
N ALA A 484 20.03 22.19 13.21
CA ALA A 484 18.95 22.37 12.25
C ALA A 484 18.80 21.11 11.38
N PRO A 485 17.57 20.75 10.96
CA PRO A 485 17.37 19.66 10.03
C PRO A 485 17.97 19.99 8.65
N PRO A 486 18.32 18.96 7.86
CA PRO A 486 18.59 19.13 6.43
C PRO A 486 17.44 19.82 5.69
N ALA A 487 17.75 20.49 4.57
CA ALA A 487 16.80 21.30 3.81
C ALA A 487 15.70 20.48 3.09
N ASP A 488 15.88 19.18 2.91
CA ASP A 488 14.95 18.27 2.23
C ASP A 488 13.87 17.67 3.16
N VAL A 489 13.89 18.03 4.45
CA VAL A 489 12.90 17.57 5.45
C VAL A 489 11.67 18.47 5.45
N ILE A 490 10.48 17.86 5.50
CA ILE A 490 9.19 18.56 5.64
C ILE A 490 8.90 18.84 7.12
N HIS A 491 8.59 20.09 7.47
CA HIS A 491 7.99 20.38 8.78
C HIS A 491 6.49 20.12 8.77
N PRO A 492 5.91 19.45 9.78
CA PRO A 492 4.47 19.22 9.83
C PRO A 492 3.61 20.49 9.79
N TRP A 493 4.13 21.66 10.18
CA TRP A 493 3.40 22.93 10.06
C TRP A 493 3.40 23.55 8.67
N ASP A 494 4.26 23.08 7.76
CA ASP A 494 4.34 23.59 6.39
C ASP A 494 3.28 22.95 5.46
N GLU A 495 2.63 21.88 5.91
CA GLU A 495 1.56 21.26 5.13
C GLU A 495 0.27 22.10 5.19
N PRO A 496 -0.41 22.28 4.04
CA PRO A 496 -1.69 22.97 4.01
C PRO A 496 -2.69 22.27 4.93
N THR A 497 -3.43 23.08 5.69
CA THR A 497 -4.51 22.56 6.55
C THR A 497 -5.55 21.85 5.67
N PRO A 498 -6.07 20.68 6.07
CA PRO A 498 -7.11 20.01 5.32
C PRO A 498 -8.26 20.98 5.01
N PRO A 499 -8.74 21.03 3.76
CA PRO A 499 -9.76 21.98 3.38
C PRO A 499 -11.07 21.67 4.12
N ARG A 500 -11.73 22.71 4.64
CA ARG A 500 -13.01 22.57 5.37
C ARG A 500 -14.09 21.95 4.47
N PRO A 501 -15.06 21.21 5.04
CA PRO A 501 -16.22 20.74 4.28
C PRO A 501 -16.93 21.89 3.54
N ARG A 502 -17.34 21.66 2.29
CA ARG A 502 -18.05 22.63 1.45
C ARG A 502 -19.30 21.99 0.85
N VAL A 503 -20.33 22.78 0.63
CA VAL A 503 -21.54 22.38 -0.09
C VAL A 503 -21.64 23.24 -1.34
N ARG A 504 -21.87 22.59 -2.49
CA ARG A 504 -22.07 23.23 -3.79
C ARG A 504 -23.39 22.77 -4.38
N THR A 505 -24.24 23.69 -4.79
CA THR A 505 -25.48 23.37 -5.51
C THR A 505 -25.24 23.54 -7.01
N ALA A 506 -25.68 22.56 -7.80
CA ALA A 506 -25.63 22.62 -9.26
C ALA A 506 -26.58 23.72 -9.79
N PRO A 507 -26.22 24.43 -10.87
CA PRO A 507 -27.13 25.31 -11.58
C PRO A 507 -28.44 24.62 -11.98
N HIS A 508 -29.57 25.30 -11.73
CA HIS A 508 -30.93 24.86 -12.07
C HIS A 508 -31.56 25.89 -13.04
N PRO A 509 -32.40 25.49 -14.02
CA PRO A 509 -32.84 24.11 -14.33
C PRO A 509 -31.86 23.34 -15.20
N VAL A 510 -30.82 23.99 -15.73
CA VAL A 510 -29.85 23.35 -16.63
C VAL A 510 -28.43 23.52 -16.10
N PHE A 511 -27.75 22.40 -15.88
CA PHE A 511 -26.34 22.35 -15.51
C PHE A 511 -25.50 21.83 -16.68
N ARG A 512 -24.63 22.66 -17.27
CA ARG A 512 -23.75 22.26 -18.38
C ARG A 512 -22.37 21.85 -17.88
N VAL A 513 -21.84 20.77 -18.44
CA VAL A 513 -20.48 20.27 -18.17
C VAL A 513 -19.78 19.98 -19.49
N ASP A 514 -18.73 20.75 -19.80
CA ASP A 514 -18.03 20.67 -21.09
C ASP A 514 -16.73 19.84 -21.06
N GLY A 515 -16.27 19.48 -19.86
CA GLY A 515 -15.02 18.73 -19.67
C GLY A 515 -15.06 17.88 -18.41
N VAL A 516 -13.97 17.85 -17.64
CA VAL A 516 -13.89 17.08 -16.40
C VAL A 516 -14.30 17.96 -15.22
N LEU A 517 -15.51 17.75 -14.70
CA LEU A 517 -15.95 18.35 -13.45
C LEU A 517 -15.45 17.52 -12.26
N ARG A 518 -14.54 18.10 -11.46
CA ARG A 518 -14.02 17.45 -10.25
C ARG A 518 -14.78 17.92 -9.01
N ILE A 519 -15.21 16.97 -8.17
CA ILE A 519 -15.75 17.24 -6.83
C ILE A 519 -14.71 16.79 -5.80
N PRO A 520 -14.06 17.68 -5.06
CA PRO A 520 -13.10 17.31 -4.01
C PRO A 520 -13.73 16.46 -2.90
N ALA A 521 -12.91 15.68 -2.18
CA ALA A 521 -13.38 14.79 -1.12
C ALA A 521 -14.05 15.52 0.07
N ASN A 522 -13.74 16.78 0.27
CA ASN A 522 -14.34 17.64 1.28
C ASN A 522 -15.58 18.39 0.76
N GLU A 523 -16.07 18.13 -0.45
CA GLU A 523 -17.21 18.83 -1.04
C GLU A 523 -18.43 17.91 -1.17
N THR A 524 -19.63 18.46 -0.99
CA THR A 524 -20.92 17.82 -1.32
C THR A 524 -21.57 18.57 -2.47
N LEU A 525 -21.85 17.88 -3.58
CA LEU A 525 -22.62 18.41 -4.69
C LEU A 525 -24.11 18.08 -4.52
N ILE A 526 -24.95 19.11 -4.47
CA ILE A 526 -26.41 18.99 -4.47
C ILE A 526 -26.94 19.26 -5.87
N ILE A 527 -27.80 18.37 -6.38
CA ILE A 527 -28.51 18.54 -7.65
C ILE A 527 -30.01 18.53 -7.34
N GLU A 528 -30.64 19.68 -7.55
CA GLU A 528 -32.05 19.92 -7.20
C GLU A 528 -33.00 19.14 -8.15
N PRO A 529 -34.20 18.75 -7.68
CA PRO A 529 -35.23 18.13 -8.53
C PRO A 529 -35.51 18.94 -9.80
N GLY A 530 -35.78 18.26 -10.93
CA GLY A 530 -36.05 18.91 -12.21
C GLY A 530 -34.81 19.41 -12.97
N THR A 531 -33.61 19.28 -12.39
CA THR A 531 -32.37 19.69 -13.07
C THR A 531 -32.03 18.77 -14.24
N THR A 532 -31.74 19.36 -15.40
CA THR A 532 -31.15 18.67 -16.55
C THR A 532 -29.64 18.95 -16.59
N VAL A 533 -28.83 17.91 -16.36
CA VAL A 533 -27.38 17.94 -16.51
C VAL A 533 -27.04 17.60 -17.98
N VAL A 534 -26.49 18.55 -18.71
CA VAL A 534 -26.15 18.44 -20.13
C VAL A 534 -24.63 18.31 -20.26
N LEU A 535 -24.16 17.17 -20.76
CA LEU A 535 -22.74 16.84 -20.84
C LEU A 535 -22.23 16.84 -22.28
N ALA A 536 -21.16 17.58 -22.54
CA ALA A 536 -20.49 17.57 -23.84
C ALA A 536 -19.84 16.20 -24.16
N PRO A 537 -19.48 15.94 -25.43
CA PRO A 537 -18.75 14.73 -25.80
C PRO A 537 -17.51 14.51 -24.93
N GLY A 538 -17.40 13.34 -24.28
CA GLY A 538 -16.31 13.01 -23.35
C GLY A 538 -16.33 13.72 -21.99
N ALA A 539 -17.28 14.62 -21.73
CA ALA A 539 -17.38 15.30 -20.43
C ALA A 539 -17.66 14.30 -19.30
N THR A 540 -16.97 14.47 -18.17
CA THR A 540 -16.94 13.51 -17.07
C THR A 540 -17.16 14.22 -15.74
N VAL A 541 -18.04 13.69 -14.90
CA VAL A 541 -18.16 14.12 -13.50
C VAL A 541 -17.37 13.15 -12.64
N GLN A 542 -16.17 13.55 -12.21
CA GLN A 542 -15.32 12.76 -11.32
C GLN A 542 -15.43 13.28 -9.89
N SER A 543 -16.15 12.56 -9.05
CA SER A 543 -16.44 12.94 -7.68
C SER A 543 -15.60 12.14 -6.69
N PHE A 544 -14.82 12.82 -5.87
CA PHE A 544 -14.22 12.27 -4.65
C PHE A 544 -15.05 12.61 -3.40
N GLY A 545 -15.99 13.55 -3.54
CA GLY A 545 -16.94 13.98 -2.51
C GLY A 545 -18.37 13.46 -2.74
N LYS A 546 -19.26 13.75 -1.81
CA LYS A 546 -20.64 13.25 -1.81
C LYS A 546 -21.48 13.90 -2.92
N ILE A 547 -22.35 13.13 -3.57
CA ILE A 547 -23.37 13.67 -4.49
C ILE A 547 -24.77 13.36 -3.95
N LEU A 548 -25.61 14.38 -3.88
CA LEU A 548 -27.01 14.30 -3.50
C LEU A 548 -27.88 14.75 -4.68
N ALA A 549 -28.38 13.79 -5.47
CA ALA A 549 -29.29 14.00 -6.59
C ALA A 549 -30.65 13.36 -6.26
N ARG A 550 -31.57 14.15 -5.72
CA ARG A 550 -32.83 13.64 -5.14
C ARG A 550 -34.03 14.18 -5.91
N GLY A 551 -34.21 13.70 -7.14
CA GLY A 551 -35.38 14.02 -7.95
C GLY A 551 -36.67 13.42 -7.39
N THR A 552 -37.78 13.72 -8.06
CA THR A 552 -39.10 13.14 -7.79
C THR A 552 -39.71 12.60 -9.08
N ALA A 553 -40.78 11.81 -8.99
CA ALA A 553 -41.51 11.34 -10.18
C ALA A 553 -42.03 12.51 -11.05
N ALA A 554 -42.45 13.62 -10.43
CA ALA A 554 -42.91 14.83 -11.14
C ALA A 554 -41.75 15.67 -11.68
N HIS A 555 -40.62 15.69 -10.98
CA HIS A 555 -39.44 16.49 -11.32
C HIS A 555 -38.18 15.62 -11.28
N PRO A 556 -38.02 14.70 -12.26
CA PRO A 556 -36.84 13.85 -12.33
C PRO A 556 -35.59 14.68 -12.66
N ILE A 557 -34.43 14.17 -12.24
CA ILE A 557 -33.13 14.73 -12.65
C ILE A 557 -32.66 13.96 -13.88
N VAL A 558 -32.17 14.64 -14.91
CA VAL A 558 -31.79 14.00 -16.18
C VAL A 558 -30.34 14.32 -16.53
N PHE A 559 -29.49 13.30 -16.62
CA PHE A 559 -28.16 13.36 -17.21
C PHE A 559 -28.25 12.94 -18.68
N ARG A 560 -27.88 13.83 -19.61
CA ARG A 560 -27.95 13.55 -21.05
C ARG A 560 -26.78 14.15 -21.83
N ARG A 561 -26.47 13.53 -22.96
CA ARG A 561 -25.54 14.08 -23.95
C ARG A 561 -26.04 15.42 -24.52
N ALA A 562 -25.11 16.35 -24.70
CA ALA A 562 -25.31 17.58 -25.45
C ALA A 562 -25.44 17.30 -26.95
N ASP A 563 -24.68 16.32 -27.45
CA ASP A 563 -24.64 15.88 -28.84
C ASP A 563 -25.25 14.47 -28.94
N PRO A 564 -26.38 14.27 -29.63
CA PRO A 564 -27.02 12.95 -29.77
C PRO A 564 -26.13 11.86 -30.37
N ALA A 565 -25.14 12.22 -31.19
CA ALA A 565 -24.28 11.27 -31.90
C ALA A 565 -23.02 10.88 -31.11
N ARG A 566 -22.65 11.65 -30.08
CA ARG A 566 -21.42 11.43 -29.33
C ARG A 566 -21.71 11.25 -27.83
N PRO A 567 -21.21 10.18 -27.19
CA PRO A 567 -21.45 9.98 -25.77
C PRO A 567 -20.67 10.99 -24.92
N TRP A 568 -21.22 11.34 -23.76
CA TRP A 568 -20.41 11.91 -22.69
C TRP A 568 -19.53 10.81 -22.05
N GLY A 569 -18.59 11.19 -21.20
CA GLY A 569 -17.66 10.28 -20.54
C GLY A 569 -18.37 9.40 -19.51
N CYS A 570 -18.22 9.72 -18.23
CA CYS A 570 -18.94 9.00 -17.17
C CYS A 570 -19.24 9.87 -15.95
N LEU A 571 -20.07 9.34 -15.06
CA LEU A 571 -20.21 9.81 -13.68
C LEU A 571 -19.43 8.81 -12.83
N ALA A 572 -18.41 9.26 -12.12
CA ALA A 572 -17.58 8.40 -11.30
C ALA A 572 -17.54 8.90 -9.85
N LEU A 573 -18.05 8.09 -8.92
CA LEU A 573 -17.81 8.23 -7.50
C LEU A 573 -16.53 7.46 -7.14
N GLN A 574 -15.54 8.14 -6.58
CA GLN A 574 -14.22 7.59 -6.29
C GLN A 574 -13.82 7.80 -4.83
N GLY A 575 -13.74 6.70 -4.08
CA GLY A 575 -13.18 6.70 -2.73
C GLY A 575 -14.14 7.14 -1.63
N PRO A 576 -13.67 7.10 -0.37
CA PRO A 576 -14.52 7.16 0.82
C PRO A 576 -15.23 8.50 1.04
N GLY A 577 -14.74 9.61 0.46
CA GLY A 577 -15.41 10.91 0.55
C GLY A 577 -16.77 10.95 -0.17
N THR A 578 -17.05 9.96 -1.01
CA THR A 578 -18.33 9.81 -1.72
C THR A 578 -19.39 9.02 -0.94
N ALA A 579 -19.05 8.49 0.24
CA ALA A 579 -19.94 7.63 1.02
C ALA A 579 -21.26 8.34 1.36
N GLY A 580 -22.38 7.62 1.28
CA GLY A 580 -23.72 8.19 1.49
C GLY A 580 -24.24 9.03 0.32
N SER A 581 -23.68 8.89 -0.88
CA SER A 581 -24.23 9.53 -2.09
C SER A 581 -25.59 8.91 -2.44
N THR A 582 -26.54 9.74 -2.87
CA THR A 582 -27.92 9.32 -3.16
C THR A 582 -28.35 9.79 -4.53
N PHE A 583 -28.88 8.87 -5.33
CA PHE A 583 -29.54 9.12 -6.60
C PHE A 583 -30.97 8.60 -6.52
N ARG A 584 -31.94 9.48 -6.64
CA ARG A 584 -33.37 9.12 -6.61
C ARG A 584 -34.11 9.78 -7.76
N HIS A 585 -34.91 9.02 -8.49
CA HIS A 585 -35.61 9.51 -9.70
C HIS A 585 -34.66 10.22 -10.67
N VAL A 586 -33.52 9.57 -10.98
CA VAL A 586 -32.50 10.08 -11.89
C VAL A 586 -32.47 9.24 -13.16
N THR A 587 -32.49 9.89 -14.32
CA THR A 587 -32.26 9.24 -15.62
C THR A 587 -30.83 9.53 -16.09
N PHE A 588 -30.05 8.49 -16.30
CA PHE A 588 -28.72 8.55 -16.92
C PHE A 588 -28.81 8.03 -18.35
N ARG A 589 -28.57 8.91 -19.33
CA ARG A 589 -28.66 8.52 -20.74
C ARG A 589 -27.47 8.96 -21.56
N GLY A 590 -26.90 8.01 -22.29
CA GLY A 590 -25.95 8.32 -23.36
C GLY A 590 -24.52 8.62 -22.93
N GLY A 591 -24.12 8.18 -21.73
CA GLY A 591 -22.72 8.20 -21.28
C GLY A 591 -21.99 6.96 -21.75
N SER A 592 -20.78 6.72 -21.23
CA SER A 592 -19.97 5.61 -21.72
C SER A 592 -18.89 5.19 -20.73
N GLN A 593 -17.68 5.73 -20.84
CA GLN A 593 -16.52 5.39 -20.01
C GLN A 593 -15.57 6.58 -19.95
N ALA A 594 -14.65 6.59 -19.00
CA ALA A 594 -13.56 7.58 -18.94
C ALA A 594 -12.26 6.95 -18.42
N ARG A 595 -11.13 7.54 -18.79
CA ARG A 595 -9.80 7.08 -18.36
C ARG A 595 -8.93 8.26 -17.93
N PHE A 596 -8.21 8.08 -16.82
CA PHE A 596 -7.29 9.06 -16.25
C PHE A 596 -5.96 8.38 -15.91
N GLY A 597 -5.04 8.31 -16.87
CA GLY A 597 -3.86 7.46 -16.75
C GLY A 597 -4.27 5.98 -16.77
N ALA A 598 -3.82 5.20 -15.80
CA ALA A 598 -4.22 3.80 -15.65
C ALA A 598 -5.62 3.64 -15.02
N LEU A 599 -6.14 4.65 -14.34
CA LEU A 599 -7.47 4.62 -13.73
C LEU A 599 -8.54 4.55 -14.82
N HIS A 600 -9.33 3.48 -14.82
CA HIS A 600 -10.37 3.24 -15.81
C HIS A 600 -11.74 3.14 -15.15
N TYR A 601 -12.67 3.92 -15.70
CA TYR A 601 -14.09 3.85 -15.42
C TYR A 601 -14.76 3.19 -16.61
N SER A 602 -15.09 1.90 -16.52
CA SER A 602 -15.65 1.10 -17.61
C SER A 602 -17.13 1.39 -17.87
N GLY A 603 -17.86 1.90 -16.86
CA GLY A 603 -19.29 2.14 -16.95
C GLY A 603 -19.71 3.59 -17.20
N MET A 604 -20.97 3.79 -17.59
CA MET A 604 -21.57 5.13 -17.70
C MET A 604 -21.68 5.79 -16.32
N VAL A 605 -22.06 4.99 -15.32
CA VAL A 605 -22.02 5.36 -13.90
C VAL A 605 -21.07 4.40 -13.18
N ASN A 606 -20.21 4.92 -12.32
CA ASN A 606 -19.19 4.14 -11.62
C ASN A 606 -19.20 4.46 -10.12
N VAL A 607 -19.15 3.43 -9.29
CA VAL A 607 -19.03 3.55 -7.84
C VAL A 607 -17.84 2.73 -7.36
N HIS A 608 -16.70 3.40 -7.23
CA HIS A 608 -15.43 2.77 -6.87
C HIS A 608 -15.01 3.14 -5.46
N ARG A 609 -14.77 2.14 -4.61
CA ARG A 609 -14.24 2.30 -3.24
C ARG A 609 -15.11 3.20 -2.35
N SER A 610 -16.43 3.02 -2.39
CA SER A 610 -17.40 3.82 -1.64
C SER A 610 -18.38 2.96 -0.84
N GLU A 611 -18.98 3.55 0.18
CA GLU A 611 -19.91 2.86 1.09
C GLU A 611 -21.26 3.59 1.13
N ASP A 612 -22.36 2.84 1.30
CA ASP A 612 -23.73 3.34 1.40
C ASP A 612 -24.14 4.29 0.26
N VAL A 613 -23.81 3.91 -0.98
CA VAL A 613 -24.33 4.63 -2.17
C VAL A 613 -25.67 4.04 -2.57
N SER A 614 -26.66 4.87 -2.85
CA SER A 614 -28.01 4.42 -3.19
C SER A 614 -28.53 4.95 -4.52
N PHE A 615 -29.20 4.07 -5.24
CA PHE A 615 -29.95 4.32 -6.46
C PHE A 615 -31.39 3.82 -6.23
N ASP A 616 -32.36 4.73 -6.20
CA ASP A 616 -33.79 4.42 -6.02
C ASP A 616 -34.59 4.99 -7.19
N ARG A 617 -35.30 4.13 -7.92
CA ARG A 617 -36.14 4.52 -9.06
C ARG A 617 -35.37 5.30 -10.13
N CYS A 618 -34.15 4.86 -10.42
CA CYS A 618 -33.32 5.43 -11.47
C CYS A 618 -33.49 4.68 -12.79
N GLU A 619 -33.22 5.36 -13.90
CA GLU A 619 -33.13 4.78 -15.24
C GLU A 619 -31.71 4.91 -15.75
N LEU A 620 -31.14 3.83 -16.29
CA LEU A 620 -29.82 3.82 -16.91
C LEU A 620 -29.94 3.23 -18.31
N SER A 621 -29.60 4.02 -19.33
CA SER A 621 -29.73 3.57 -20.72
C SER A 621 -28.77 4.18 -21.73
N GLY A 622 -28.53 3.44 -22.81
CA GLY A 622 -27.88 3.94 -24.02
C GLY A 622 -26.39 4.27 -23.88
N ASN A 623 -25.64 3.53 -23.04
CA ASN A 623 -24.17 3.58 -23.11
C ASN A 623 -23.67 3.02 -24.45
N VAL A 624 -22.50 3.45 -24.91
CA VAL A 624 -22.09 3.24 -26.33
C VAL A 624 -20.72 2.58 -26.50
N VAL A 625 -19.71 2.92 -25.67
CA VAL A 625 -18.33 2.42 -25.83
C VAL A 625 -17.87 1.64 -24.61
N GLY A 626 -18.20 2.10 -23.41
CA GLY A 626 -17.95 1.38 -22.16
C GLY A 626 -18.76 0.10 -22.08
N ASP A 627 -18.26 -0.87 -21.33
CA ASP A 627 -18.95 -2.13 -21.08
C ASP A 627 -20.26 -1.86 -20.32
N ASP A 628 -20.15 -1.16 -19.18
CA ASP A 628 -21.19 -1.23 -18.16
C ASP A 628 -22.20 -0.07 -18.21
N GLY A 629 -23.46 -0.37 -17.91
CA GLY A 629 -24.43 0.65 -17.51
C GLY A 629 -24.05 1.28 -16.16
N LEU A 630 -23.87 0.44 -15.15
CA LEU A 630 -23.38 0.79 -13.81
C LEU A 630 -22.27 -0.19 -13.40
N HIS A 631 -21.08 0.34 -13.12
CA HIS A 631 -19.96 -0.42 -12.58
C HIS A 631 -19.75 -0.13 -11.10
N VAL A 632 -19.67 -1.17 -10.27
CA VAL A 632 -19.51 -1.07 -8.82
C VAL A 632 -18.28 -1.87 -8.38
N ALA A 633 -17.21 -1.19 -8.00
CA ALA A 633 -15.95 -1.83 -7.66
C ALA A 633 -15.52 -1.54 -6.21
N ARG A 634 -15.37 -2.58 -5.39
CA ARG A 634 -15.05 -2.51 -3.96
C ARG A 634 -15.95 -1.55 -3.19
N SER A 635 -17.24 -1.66 -3.40
CA SER A 635 -18.21 -0.74 -2.80
C SER A 635 -19.41 -1.49 -2.23
N THR A 636 -20.15 -0.81 -1.34
CA THR A 636 -21.46 -1.26 -0.87
C THR A 636 -22.55 -0.36 -1.43
N VAL A 637 -23.49 -0.92 -2.17
CA VAL A 637 -24.55 -0.16 -2.87
C VAL A 637 -25.97 -0.68 -2.59
N ARG A 638 -26.96 0.20 -2.63
CA ARG A 638 -28.39 -0.17 -2.67
C ARG A 638 -28.98 0.25 -4.00
N ILE A 639 -29.43 -0.70 -4.80
CA ILE A 639 -30.02 -0.48 -6.12
C ILE A 639 -31.44 -1.00 -6.09
N GLU A 640 -32.42 -0.10 -6.02
CA GLU A 640 -33.82 -0.45 -5.75
C GLU A 640 -34.76 0.16 -6.79
N SER A 641 -35.66 -0.66 -7.32
CA SER A 641 -36.69 -0.23 -8.29
C SER A 641 -36.12 0.49 -9.53
N CYS A 642 -34.89 0.16 -9.94
CA CYS A 642 -34.22 0.78 -11.07
C CYS A 642 -34.55 0.08 -12.40
N PHE A 643 -34.45 0.81 -13.50
CA PHE A 643 -34.64 0.26 -14.85
C PHE A 643 -33.37 0.43 -15.67
N PHE A 644 -32.79 -0.70 -16.08
CA PHE A 644 -31.64 -0.75 -16.98
C PHE A 644 -32.11 -1.21 -18.35
N HIS A 645 -31.82 -0.44 -19.40
CA HIS A 645 -32.15 -0.88 -20.75
C HIS A 645 -31.29 -0.28 -21.84
N ASP A 646 -31.24 -0.95 -22.99
CA ASP A 646 -30.45 -0.52 -24.15
C ASP A 646 -28.98 -0.28 -23.76
N THR A 647 -28.40 -1.21 -23.00
CA THR A 647 -27.00 -1.14 -22.57
C THR A 647 -26.08 -1.79 -23.59
N ASN A 648 -24.88 -1.23 -23.77
CA ASN A 648 -23.92 -1.71 -24.78
C ASN A 648 -23.43 -3.14 -24.50
N SER A 649 -23.14 -3.44 -23.24
CA SER A 649 -22.72 -4.76 -22.76
C SER A 649 -23.46 -5.02 -21.45
N ASP A 650 -22.75 -5.11 -20.32
CA ASP A 650 -23.34 -5.42 -19.02
C ASP A 650 -24.21 -4.27 -18.50
N ALA A 651 -25.35 -4.59 -17.90
CA ALA A 651 -26.21 -3.56 -17.31
C ALA A 651 -25.72 -3.14 -15.92
N LEU A 652 -25.34 -4.11 -15.10
CA LEU A 652 -24.75 -3.92 -13.77
C LEU A 652 -23.56 -4.87 -13.61
N ASP A 653 -22.36 -4.33 -13.48
CA ASP A 653 -21.15 -5.09 -13.14
C ASP A 653 -20.73 -4.76 -11.70
N MET A 654 -20.55 -5.79 -10.88
CA MET A 654 -20.06 -5.67 -9.51
C MET A 654 -18.77 -6.48 -9.30
N ASP A 655 -17.69 -5.75 -9.03
CA ASP A 655 -16.36 -6.27 -8.69
C ASP A 655 -16.06 -6.13 -7.20
N TYR A 656 -15.88 -7.25 -6.48
CA TYR A 656 -15.53 -7.27 -5.05
C TYR A 656 -16.45 -6.41 -4.17
N SER A 657 -17.75 -6.41 -4.48
CA SER A 657 -18.73 -5.49 -3.94
C SER A 657 -19.89 -6.21 -3.23
N GLY A 658 -20.64 -5.48 -2.43
CA GLY A 658 -21.80 -5.99 -1.71
C GLY A 658 -22.97 -5.01 -1.73
N GLY A 659 -24.01 -5.34 -0.95
CA GLY A 659 -25.17 -4.47 -0.76
C GLY A 659 -26.48 -5.16 -1.17
N ARG A 660 -27.38 -4.43 -1.84
CA ARG A 660 -28.72 -4.93 -2.18
C ARG A 660 -29.14 -4.55 -3.60
N VAL A 661 -29.71 -5.50 -4.33
CA VAL A 661 -30.33 -5.25 -5.65
C VAL A 661 -31.76 -5.78 -5.63
N ALA A 662 -32.78 -4.91 -5.65
CA ALA A 662 -34.16 -5.33 -5.44
C ALA A 662 -35.18 -4.59 -6.34
N GLY A 663 -36.12 -5.34 -6.93
CA GLY A 663 -37.21 -4.77 -7.73
C GLY A 663 -36.78 -4.09 -9.02
N CYS A 664 -35.57 -4.39 -9.52
CA CYS A 664 -35.04 -3.82 -10.75
C CYS A 664 -35.56 -4.54 -12.00
N ARG A 665 -35.64 -3.82 -13.12
CA ARG A 665 -35.98 -4.36 -14.46
C ARG A 665 -34.78 -4.20 -15.38
N PHE A 666 -34.53 -5.21 -16.22
CA PHE A 666 -33.43 -5.25 -17.18
C PHE A 666 -33.97 -5.64 -18.55
N GLU A 667 -33.72 -4.83 -19.59
CA GLU A 667 -34.23 -5.10 -20.94
C GLU A 667 -33.23 -4.71 -22.03
N ARG A 668 -33.14 -5.49 -23.11
CA ARG A 668 -32.26 -5.17 -24.26
C ARG A 668 -30.82 -4.86 -23.79
N VAL A 669 -30.29 -5.77 -22.98
CA VAL A 669 -28.91 -5.75 -22.47
C VAL A 669 -28.01 -6.44 -23.48
N GLY A 670 -26.85 -5.86 -23.79
CA GLY A 670 -25.93 -6.37 -24.80
C GLY A 670 -25.19 -7.65 -24.40
N ASN A 671 -24.82 -7.77 -23.13
CA ASN A 671 -24.19 -8.95 -22.55
C ASN A 671 -24.92 -9.39 -21.27
N ASP A 672 -24.31 -9.30 -20.08
CA ASP A 672 -24.88 -9.81 -18.84
C ASP A 672 -25.79 -8.77 -18.17
N ALA A 673 -26.98 -9.18 -17.75
CA ALA A 673 -27.86 -8.29 -16.99
C ALA A 673 -27.23 -7.88 -15.65
N ILE A 674 -26.57 -8.84 -14.99
CA ILE A 674 -25.80 -8.64 -13.76
C ILE A 674 -24.55 -9.51 -13.84
N ASP A 675 -23.35 -8.93 -13.89
CA ASP A 675 -22.08 -9.65 -13.69
C ASP A 675 -21.57 -9.43 -12.25
N LEU A 676 -21.12 -10.52 -11.61
CA LEU A 676 -20.68 -10.55 -10.23
C LEU A 676 -19.30 -11.22 -10.10
N MET A 677 -18.25 -10.41 -10.01
CA MET A 677 -16.91 -10.90 -9.72
C MET A 677 -16.60 -10.82 -8.22
N THR A 678 -16.64 -11.96 -7.53
CA THR A 678 -16.36 -12.01 -6.06
C THR A 678 -17.26 -11.05 -5.27
N SER A 679 -18.48 -10.86 -5.76
CA SER A 679 -19.48 -9.96 -5.18
C SER A 679 -20.63 -10.75 -4.56
N SER A 680 -21.30 -10.16 -3.57
CA SER A 680 -22.38 -10.80 -2.82
C SER A 680 -23.51 -9.82 -2.45
N PRO A 681 -24.18 -9.18 -3.43
CA PRO A 681 -25.40 -8.43 -3.16
C PRO A 681 -26.55 -9.38 -2.74
N VAL A 682 -27.44 -8.86 -1.90
CA VAL A 682 -28.68 -9.53 -1.47
C VAL A 682 -29.87 -9.12 -2.33
#